data_AF-A0A8D2L1Y0-F1
#
_entry.id   AF-A0A8D2L1Y0-F1
#
_cell.length_a   1.000
_cell.length_b   1.000
_cell.length_c   1.000
_cell.angle_alpha   90.00
_cell.angle_beta   90.00
_cell.angle_gamma   90.00
#
_symmetry.space_group_name_H-M   'P 1'
#
loop_
_entity.id
_entity.type
_entity.pdbx_description
1 polymer ?
#
loop_
_entity_poly.entity_id
_entity_poly.type
_entity_poly.pdbx_seq_one_letter_code
_entity_poly.pdbx_strand_id
1 'polypeptide(L)'
;LDLNSHKLWVFGAAAAFYGALAALVLLGVRDVLFQYEENRCSMTYMFEYPEYLKIKLPRKISRRYPAYELYLYGEGSYAEENRNLILTGIPVLFLPGNAGSYKQVRSFGSIALRKAEDIDYKYHFDVFSVNFNEELVALYGGSLQRQTRFVHECIKVILKLYKGQVFAPRSVTVVGHSMGGLIARALLTLKNFKTELLNILVTQATPHIAPVMPLDQYLTDFYTAVNHNWIQKAQEIRNLTTLSVAGGFRDYQVRSGLAFLPKLDHQSSALSVVSSAVPRVWASTDHLSVVWCKELILATVRAFLDLIDENTKQITEDPHKRMLILNHHFLRHPAKLFEDISESTVTLKLEDYPSLTYLVLHVPAVSSNKFTLDCEFFNETSRTLQLPVTQLFTFGRFNSFATSNSLKGLYSSMHFHLLLPERKPNVYRLHIPWSHEDSLTLSQVPSSTEISAKLHIAQPENDTTVPLLTIYSSSDCQYEVSKICQKVIRFYGGALPVYIISNILLAYGRQLRSLISTGQCSDFVPALTKAAKPYKVEPIVNIIKFLLGLNWFKGIWNLLFLPELDVVTLSNQDLCFPFISLILFMFGTGIAYWGGMLLDSSIRLSSFLYLVLIRPSGLSLDNCLITRRRLCVAAFMFFLSWTTCGALAIIITYFHYIFKVFNQTSSSSTTAMDSFADSLKMHTTVINLLTWIVLLSCPSLIYWLKNLRYHSRLDPDPYRSVALVLIAILEILMNTSTTKVKSSKLLKIAVHLPLPCSVAVVAFAPMHLYRIPYFVIIPLFLHALCCIL
;
A
#
# COMPACT_ATOMS: atom_id res chain seq x y z
N LEU A 1 22.99 46.05 17.52
CA LEU A 1 22.59 45.85 16.10
C LEU A 1 22.97 44.45 15.59
N ASP A 2 24.11 43.88 16.00
CA ASP A 2 24.56 42.53 15.54
C ASP A 2 23.71 41.33 15.97
N LEU A 3 23.02 41.38 17.12
CA LEU A 3 22.18 40.26 17.57
C LEU A 3 20.92 40.06 16.68
N ASN A 4 20.44 41.15 16.05
CA ASN A 4 19.29 41.09 15.15
C ASN A 4 19.69 40.67 13.73
N SER A 5 20.90 41.04 13.27
CA SER A 5 21.40 40.57 11.97
C SER A 5 21.66 39.06 11.99
N HIS A 6 22.25 38.53 13.07
CA HIS A 6 22.49 37.08 13.22
C HIS A 6 21.18 36.29 13.30
N LYS A 7 20.16 36.78 14.02
CA LYS A 7 18.82 36.15 14.04
C LYS A 7 18.20 36.15 12.64
N LEU A 8 18.25 37.28 11.94
CA LEU A 8 17.71 37.41 10.58
C LEU A 8 18.40 36.46 9.58
N TRP A 9 19.72 36.32 9.66
CA TRP A 9 20.50 35.37 8.87
C TRP A 9 20.13 33.92 9.16
N VAL A 10 20.00 33.53 10.44
CA VAL A 10 19.59 32.17 10.82
C VAL A 10 18.16 31.86 10.35
N PHE A 11 17.23 32.80 10.44
CA PHE A 11 15.88 32.65 9.92
C PHE A 11 15.86 32.55 8.39
N GLY A 12 16.62 33.39 7.69
CA GLY A 12 16.77 33.34 6.23
C GLY A 12 17.37 32.02 5.76
N ALA A 13 18.41 31.52 6.42
CA ALA A 13 19.04 30.24 6.12
C ALA A 13 18.09 29.06 6.37
N ALA A 14 17.34 29.07 7.48
CA ALA A 14 16.34 28.04 7.77
C ALA A 14 15.20 28.04 6.74
N ALA A 15 14.69 29.22 6.38
CA ALA A 15 13.66 29.36 5.35
C ALA A 15 14.14 28.87 3.98
N ALA A 16 15.37 29.21 3.58
CA ALA A 16 15.97 28.73 2.34
C ALA A 16 16.16 27.20 2.35
N PHE A 17 16.68 26.65 3.45
CA PHE A 17 16.89 25.21 3.60
C PHE A 17 15.58 24.41 3.54
N TYR A 18 14.57 24.79 4.33
CA TYR A 18 13.27 24.12 4.28
C TYR A 18 12.52 24.43 2.99
N GLY A 19 12.75 25.57 2.35
CA GLY A 19 12.24 25.90 1.03
C GLY A 19 12.77 24.95 -0.05
N ALA A 20 14.08 24.69 -0.05
CA ALA A 20 14.69 23.70 -0.92
C ALA A 20 14.12 22.29 -0.66
N LEU A 21 13.88 21.94 0.61
CA LEU A 21 13.30 20.65 0.97
C LEU A 21 11.84 20.51 0.49
N ALA A 22 11.02 21.55 0.64
CA ALA A 22 9.68 21.59 0.10
C ALA A 22 9.67 21.50 -1.44
N ALA A 23 10.60 22.21 -2.11
CA ALA A 23 10.79 22.10 -3.54
C ALA A 23 11.16 20.67 -3.97
N LEU A 24 12.02 19.97 -3.23
CA LEU A 24 12.33 18.55 -3.48
C LEU A 24 11.10 17.65 -3.32
N VAL A 25 10.27 17.86 -2.29
CA VAL A 25 9.01 17.13 -2.12
C VAL A 25 8.07 17.41 -3.30
N LEU A 26 7.90 18.67 -3.69
CA LEU A 26 7.05 19.05 -4.82
C LEU A 26 7.58 18.51 -6.15
N LEU A 27 8.89 18.47 -6.35
CA LEU A 27 9.52 17.84 -7.50
C LEU A 27 9.28 16.34 -7.49
N GLY A 28 9.39 15.67 -6.34
CA GLY A 28 9.08 14.25 -6.20
C GLY A 28 7.60 13.93 -6.45
N VAL A 29 6.69 14.77 -5.94
CA VAL A 29 5.25 14.67 -6.23
C VAL A 29 4.99 14.90 -7.72
N ARG A 30 5.64 15.91 -8.32
CA ARG A 30 5.51 16.18 -9.75
C ARG A 30 6.03 15.01 -10.60
N ASP A 31 7.16 14.44 -10.23
CA ASP A 31 7.77 13.28 -10.89
C ASP A 31 6.81 12.08 -10.84
N VAL A 32 6.26 11.77 -9.65
CA VAL A 32 5.27 10.69 -9.48
C VAL A 32 3.95 10.95 -10.21
N LEU A 33 3.45 12.19 -10.24
CA LEU A 33 2.14 12.51 -10.82
C LEU A 33 2.18 12.86 -12.31
N PHE A 34 3.32 13.31 -12.84
CA PHE A 34 3.41 13.86 -14.21
C PHE A 34 4.57 13.31 -15.04
N GLN A 35 5.63 12.73 -14.46
CA GLN A 35 6.64 11.98 -15.21
C GLN A 35 6.30 10.49 -15.20
N TYR A 36 5.23 10.12 -15.90
CA TYR A 36 4.99 8.73 -16.24
C TYR A 36 5.94 8.34 -17.36
N GLU A 37 6.73 7.29 -17.16
CA GLU A 37 7.27 6.54 -18.31
C GLU A 37 6.12 6.14 -19.25
N GLU A 38 6.34 6.14 -20.56
CA GLU A 38 5.32 5.72 -21.52
C GLU A 38 4.91 4.27 -21.27
N ASN A 39 3.60 4.00 -21.21
CA ASN A 39 3.11 2.65 -20.96
C ASN A 39 3.46 1.73 -22.13
N ARG A 40 4.29 0.70 -21.86
CA ARG A 40 4.72 -0.27 -22.87
C ARG A 40 3.63 -1.30 -23.21
N CYS A 41 2.56 -1.37 -22.43
CA CYS A 41 1.41 -2.20 -22.76
C CYS A 41 0.60 -1.59 -23.88
N SER A 42 0.24 -2.42 -24.87
CA SER A 42 -0.71 -2.00 -25.88
C SER A 42 -2.09 -1.85 -25.26
N MET A 43 -2.82 -0.83 -25.68
CA MET A 43 -4.20 -0.61 -25.23
C MET A 43 -5.13 -1.71 -25.78
N THR A 44 -6.02 -2.23 -24.95
CA THR A 44 -7.18 -3.01 -25.41
C THR A 44 -8.30 -2.08 -25.85
N TYR A 45 -8.95 -2.41 -26.95
CA TYR A 45 -10.14 -1.71 -27.44
C TYR A 45 -11.32 -2.66 -27.47
N MET A 46 -12.48 -2.16 -27.05
CA MET A 46 -13.75 -2.86 -27.27
C MET A 46 -14.08 -2.74 -28.75
N PHE A 47 -14.49 -3.86 -29.36
CA PHE A 47 -14.76 -3.90 -30.79
C PHE A 47 -16.13 -3.33 -31.11
N GLU A 48 -17.09 -3.57 -30.21
CA GLU A 48 -18.44 -3.02 -30.26
C GLU A 48 -18.73 -2.21 -28.98
N TYR A 49 -19.90 -1.58 -28.90
CA TYR A 49 -20.25 -0.77 -27.75
C TYR A 49 -20.41 -1.66 -26.50
N PRO A 50 -19.68 -1.39 -25.40
CA PRO A 50 -19.76 -2.23 -24.22
C PRO A 50 -21.07 -1.99 -23.46
N GLU A 51 -21.82 -3.06 -23.27
CA GLU A 51 -23.07 -3.10 -22.52
C GLU A 51 -22.89 -3.84 -21.19
N TYR A 52 -23.64 -3.38 -20.19
CA TYR A 52 -23.60 -3.94 -18.84
C TYR A 52 -25.03 -4.20 -18.39
N LEU A 53 -25.48 -5.43 -18.61
CA LEU A 53 -26.83 -5.86 -18.26
C LEU A 53 -26.92 -6.06 -16.74
N LYS A 54 -27.74 -5.24 -16.07
CA LYS A 54 -27.93 -5.33 -14.63
C LYS A 54 -28.71 -6.60 -14.26
N ILE A 55 -28.10 -7.47 -13.47
CA ILE A 55 -28.73 -8.68 -12.96
C ILE A 55 -29.72 -8.33 -11.84
N LYS A 56 -30.97 -8.77 -12.00
CA LYS A 56 -32.02 -8.56 -11.00
C LYS A 56 -31.80 -9.45 -9.78
N LEU A 57 -31.23 -8.87 -8.72
CA LEU A 57 -31.01 -9.58 -7.47
C LEU A 57 -32.33 -9.89 -6.74
N PRO A 58 -32.42 -11.01 -5.99
CA PRO A 58 -33.54 -11.29 -5.10
C PRO A 58 -33.79 -10.14 -4.11
N ARG A 59 -35.07 -9.82 -3.82
CA ARG A 59 -35.47 -8.69 -2.95
C ARG A 59 -34.75 -8.66 -1.60
N LYS A 60 -34.48 -9.83 -1.00
CA LYS A 60 -33.75 -9.95 0.27
C LYS A 60 -32.30 -9.45 0.16
N ILE A 61 -31.64 -9.71 -0.97
CA ILE A 61 -30.26 -9.28 -1.23
C ILE A 61 -30.26 -7.79 -1.57
N SER A 62 -31.14 -7.32 -2.47
CA SER A 62 -31.21 -5.89 -2.84
C SER A 62 -31.52 -4.98 -1.65
N ARG A 63 -32.38 -5.40 -0.71
CA ARG A 63 -32.65 -4.64 0.52
C ARG A 63 -31.47 -4.62 1.48
N ARG A 64 -30.66 -5.68 1.52
CA ARG A 64 -29.49 -5.80 2.41
C ARG A 64 -28.27 -5.06 1.86
N TYR A 65 -28.14 -4.99 0.54
CA TYR A 65 -27.02 -4.35 -0.16
C TYR A 65 -27.53 -3.36 -1.21
N PRO A 66 -28.25 -2.29 -0.81
CA PRO A 66 -28.87 -1.37 -1.76
C PRO A 66 -27.85 -0.55 -2.58
N ALA A 67 -26.61 -0.48 -2.11
CA ALA A 67 -25.52 0.21 -2.79
C ALA A 67 -24.79 -0.66 -3.82
N TYR A 68 -24.94 -1.99 -3.78
CA TYR A 68 -24.14 -2.90 -4.60
C TYR A 68 -24.97 -3.59 -5.66
N GLU A 69 -24.35 -3.81 -6.82
CA GLU A 69 -25.02 -4.34 -8.00
C GLU A 69 -24.16 -5.42 -8.67
N LEU A 70 -24.80 -6.24 -9.50
CA LEU A 70 -24.17 -7.29 -10.30
C LEU A 70 -24.55 -7.05 -11.76
N TYR A 71 -23.56 -7.11 -12.64
CA TYR A 71 -23.72 -6.89 -14.07
C TYR A 71 -23.21 -8.10 -14.86
N LEU A 72 -23.81 -8.37 -16.01
CA LEU A 72 -23.26 -9.21 -17.06
C LEU A 72 -22.72 -8.30 -18.17
N TYR A 73 -21.47 -8.51 -18.55
CA TYR A 73 -20.82 -7.80 -19.66
C TYR A 73 -21.21 -8.42 -20.99
N GLY A 74 -21.45 -7.57 -22.00
CA GLY A 74 -21.59 -7.99 -23.38
C GLY A 74 -21.27 -6.84 -24.33
N GLU A 75 -21.18 -7.12 -25.63
CA GLU A 75 -21.05 -6.10 -26.67
C GLU A 75 -22.04 -6.41 -27.80
N GLY A 76 -22.66 -5.37 -28.35
CA GLY A 76 -23.56 -5.45 -29.52
C GLY A 76 -24.56 -6.62 -29.50
N SER A 77 -24.56 -7.47 -30.53
CA SER A 77 -25.54 -8.55 -30.67
C SER A 77 -25.48 -9.56 -29.52
N TYR A 78 -24.28 -9.87 -29.02
CA TYR A 78 -24.11 -10.77 -27.87
C TYR A 78 -24.80 -10.22 -26.62
N ALA A 79 -24.78 -8.89 -26.41
CA ALA A 79 -25.50 -8.28 -25.30
C ALA A 79 -27.03 -8.39 -25.48
N GLU A 80 -27.53 -8.19 -26.69
CA GLU A 80 -28.97 -8.30 -27.02
C GLU A 80 -29.51 -9.72 -26.82
N GLU A 81 -28.79 -10.72 -27.33
CA GLU A 81 -29.17 -12.14 -27.21
C GLU A 81 -29.25 -12.59 -25.74
N ASN A 82 -28.33 -12.09 -24.90
CA ASN A 82 -28.26 -12.43 -23.50
C ASN A 82 -29.18 -11.60 -22.58
N ARG A 83 -30.03 -10.71 -23.13
CA ARG A 83 -30.99 -9.91 -22.33
C ARG A 83 -31.94 -10.75 -21.48
N ASN A 84 -32.30 -11.93 -21.97
CA ASN A 84 -33.18 -12.87 -21.27
C ASN A 84 -32.43 -13.79 -20.29
N LEU A 85 -31.11 -13.64 -20.15
CA LEU A 85 -30.24 -14.42 -19.26
C LEU A 85 -30.27 -15.93 -19.53
N ILE A 86 -30.39 -16.32 -20.81
CA ILE A 86 -30.25 -17.70 -21.27
C ILE A 86 -28.76 -17.93 -21.57
N LEU A 87 -27.99 -18.20 -20.53
CA LEU A 87 -26.53 -18.28 -20.58
C LEU A 87 -26.08 -19.71 -20.84
N THR A 88 -25.01 -19.93 -21.61
CA THR A 88 -24.47 -21.29 -21.88
C THR A 88 -22.95 -21.38 -21.72
N GLY A 89 -22.30 -20.26 -21.40
CA GLY A 89 -20.87 -20.18 -21.23
C GLY A 89 -20.39 -20.52 -19.83
N ILE A 90 -19.12 -20.23 -19.59
CA ILE A 90 -18.44 -20.47 -18.32
C ILE A 90 -18.50 -19.18 -17.47
N PRO A 91 -19.04 -19.23 -16.24
CA PRO A 91 -19.20 -18.02 -15.43
C PRO A 91 -17.87 -17.52 -14.88
N VAL A 92 -17.52 -16.28 -15.23
CA VAL A 92 -16.36 -15.55 -14.67
C VAL A 92 -16.86 -14.34 -13.91
N LEU A 93 -16.47 -14.18 -12.64
CA LEU A 93 -16.84 -13.03 -11.82
C LEU A 93 -15.66 -12.09 -11.60
N PHE A 94 -15.77 -10.89 -12.12
CA PHE A 94 -14.81 -9.82 -11.91
C PHE A 94 -15.15 -8.97 -10.67
N LEU A 95 -14.14 -8.72 -9.84
CA LEU A 95 -14.22 -7.88 -8.64
C LEU A 95 -13.32 -6.64 -8.80
N PRO A 96 -13.89 -5.42 -8.87
CA PRO A 96 -13.12 -4.21 -9.07
C PRO A 96 -12.31 -3.79 -7.84
N GLY A 97 -11.34 -2.93 -8.07
CA GLY A 97 -10.45 -2.39 -7.05
C GLY A 97 -11.01 -1.22 -6.24
N ASN A 98 -10.12 -0.58 -5.47
CA ASN A 98 -10.41 0.63 -4.72
C ASN A 98 -10.90 1.76 -5.64
N ALA A 99 -12.03 2.40 -5.30
CA ALA A 99 -12.70 3.39 -6.16
C ALA A 99 -13.01 2.90 -7.59
N GLY A 100 -12.95 1.59 -7.83
CA GLY A 100 -13.12 0.98 -9.14
C GLY A 100 -14.60 0.76 -9.46
N SER A 101 -14.95 0.95 -10.72
CA SER A 101 -16.26 0.59 -11.24
C SER A 101 -16.23 -0.80 -11.85
N TYR A 102 -17.42 -1.40 -11.99
CA TYR A 102 -17.62 -2.65 -12.71
C TYR A 102 -17.13 -2.59 -14.17
N LYS A 103 -16.87 -1.40 -14.74
CA LYS A 103 -16.38 -1.22 -16.11
C LYS A 103 -14.90 -1.58 -16.28
N GLN A 104 -14.17 -1.81 -15.19
CA GLN A 104 -12.78 -2.29 -15.24
C GLN A 104 -12.67 -3.65 -15.97
N VAL A 105 -13.75 -4.44 -16.02
CA VAL A 105 -13.74 -5.75 -16.68
C VAL A 105 -13.67 -5.69 -18.21
N ARG A 106 -14.00 -4.54 -18.82
CA ARG A 106 -14.24 -4.41 -20.28
C ARG A 106 -13.14 -5.00 -21.16
N SER A 107 -11.88 -4.82 -20.78
CA SER A 107 -10.73 -5.31 -21.53
C SER A 107 -10.67 -6.83 -21.55
N PHE A 108 -10.91 -7.46 -20.40
CA PHE A 108 -11.00 -8.91 -20.28
C PHE A 108 -12.22 -9.44 -21.03
N GLY A 109 -13.40 -8.84 -20.80
CA GLY A 109 -14.65 -9.25 -21.44
C GLY A 109 -14.59 -9.18 -22.97
N SER A 110 -14.05 -8.09 -23.52
CA SER A 110 -13.92 -7.89 -24.96
C SER A 110 -13.00 -8.93 -25.61
N ILE A 111 -11.81 -9.12 -25.05
CA ILE A 111 -10.85 -10.10 -25.58
C ILE A 111 -11.39 -11.53 -25.45
N ALA A 112 -12.08 -11.85 -24.36
CA ALA A 112 -12.72 -13.15 -24.17
C ALA A 112 -13.81 -13.40 -25.22
N LEU A 113 -14.65 -12.40 -25.51
CA LEU A 113 -15.70 -12.48 -26.53
C LEU A 113 -15.11 -12.68 -27.93
N ARG A 114 -14.11 -11.87 -28.32
CA ARG A 114 -13.46 -12.01 -29.63
C ARG A 114 -12.76 -13.35 -29.79
N LYS A 115 -12.15 -13.87 -28.72
CA LYS A 115 -11.54 -15.20 -28.75
C LYS A 115 -12.56 -16.33 -28.87
N ALA A 116 -13.76 -16.15 -28.33
CA ALA A 116 -14.86 -17.09 -28.53
C ALA A 116 -15.38 -17.06 -29.97
N GLU A 117 -15.50 -15.89 -30.59
CA GLU A 117 -15.86 -15.74 -32.00
C GLU A 117 -14.86 -16.41 -32.95
N ASP A 118 -13.56 -16.26 -32.68
CA ASP A 118 -12.49 -16.90 -33.46
C ASP A 118 -12.63 -18.44 -33.53
N ILE A 119 -13.32 -19.04 -32.56
CA ILE A 119 -13.57 -20.49 -32.46
C ILE A 119 -15.06 -20.83 -32.65
N ASP A 120 -15.83 -19.97 -33.32
CA ASP A 120 -17.25 -20.13 -33.61
C ASP A 120 -18.10 -20.46 -32.37
N TYR A 121 -17.81 -19.77 -31.25
CA TYR A 121 -18.47 -19.95 -29.96
C TYR A 121 -18.48 -21.40 -29.44
N LYS A 122 -17.54 -22.26 -29.91
CA LYS A 122 -17.36 -23.64 -29.38
C LYS A 122 -17.30 -23.62 -27.86
N TYR A 123 -16.59 -22.62 -27.31
CA TYR A 123 -16.56 -22.27 -25.90
C TYR A 123 -16.57 -20.75 -25.74
N HIS A 124 -17.20 -20.24 -24.68
CA HIS A 124 -17.16 -18.82 -24.32
C HIS A 124 -17.29 -18.60 -22.82
N PHE A 125 -16.96 -17.40 -22.36
CA PHE A 125 -17.06 -16.98 -20.96
C PHE A 125 -18.19 -15.98 -20.79
N ASP A 126 -19.08 -16.26 -19.84
CA ASP A 126 -20.08 -15.29 -19.40
C ASP A 126 -19.46 -14.43 -18.30
N VAL A 127 -19.10 -13.20 -18.65
CA VAL A 127 -18.31 -12.33 -17.79
C VAL A 127 -19.21 -11.44 -16.94
N PHE A 128 -19.32 -11.77 -15.66
CA PHE A 128 -20.00 -10.97 -14.65
C PHE A 128 -19.05 -9.97 -14.00
N SER A 129 -19.57 -8.83 -13.56
CA SER A 129 -18.81 -7.87 -12.77
C SER A 129 -19.65 -7.28 -11.64
N VAL A 130 -19.02 -7.13 -10.47
CA VAL A 130 -19.64 -6.48 -9.31
C VAL A 130 -19.45 -4.97 -9.38
N ASN A 131 -20.47 -4.22 -8.97
CA ASN A 131 -20.37 -2.80 -8.63
C ASN A 131 -20.39 -2.62 -7.10
N PHE A 132 -19.27 -2.16 -6.53
CA PHE A 132 -19.16 -1.84 -5.11
C PHE A 132 -19.44 -0.36 -4.80
N ASN A 133 -20.17 0.35 -5.67
CA ASN A 133 -20.41 1.80 -5.53
C ASN A 133 -19.09 2.59 -5.43
N GLU A 134 -18.01 2.10 -6.06
CA GLU A 134 -16.68 2.73 -6.09
C GLU A 134 -16.22 3.21 -4.69
N GLU A 135 -16.41 2.38 -3.66
CA GLU A 135 -16.00 2.72 -2.29
C GLU A 135 -14.46 2.74 -2.13
N LEU A 136 -13.96 3.59 -1.21
CA LEU A 136 -12.52 3.79 -0.96
C LEU A 136 -11.91 2.70 -0.05
N VAL A 137 -12.07 1.43 -0.43
CA VAL A 137 -11.68 0.28 0.40
C VAL A 137 -10.18 0.13 0.68
N ALA A 138 -9.30 0.78 -0.09
CA ALA A 138 -7.86 0.79 0.23
C ALA A 138 -7.52 1.74 1.39
N LEU A 139 -8.42 2.67 1.72
CA LEU A 139 -8.22 3.70 2.75
C LEU A 139 -9.21 3.58 3.91
N TYR A 140 -10.28 2.79 3.74
CA TYR A 140 -11.32 2.55 4.74
C TYR A 140 -11.73 1.08 4.79
N GLY A 141 -11.51 0.41 5.93
CA GLY A 141 -11.79 -1.02 6.10
C GLY A 141 -13.25 -1.37 6.42
N GLY A 142 -14.08 -0.40 6.82
CA GLY A 142 -15.41 -0.68 7.38
C GLY A 142 -16.43 -1.29 6.41
N SER A 143 -16.20 -1.26 5.10
CA SER A 143 -17.10 -1.91 4.12
C SER A 143 -16.60 -3.26 3.59
N LEU A 144 -15.35 -3.64 3.84
CA LEU A 144 -14.73 -4.85 3.28
C LEU A 144 -15.50 -6.14 3.61
N GLN A 145 -15.93 -6.28 4.86
CA GLN A 145 -16.73 -7.44 5.28
C GLN A 145 -18.10 -7.49 4.58
N ARG A 146 -18.71 -6.32 4.33
CA ARG A 146 -20.00 -6.20 3.64
C ARG A 146 -19.86 -6.56 2.16
N GLN A 147 -18.80 -6.07 1.50
CA GLN A 147 -18.47 -6.41 0.12
C GLN A 147 -18.20 -7.93 -0.02
N THR A 148 -17.44 -8.52 0.90
CA THR A 148 -17.17 -9.97 0.93
C THR A 148 -18.47 -10.80 1.01
N ARG A 149 -19.40 -10.42 1.89
CA ARG A 149 -20.70 -11.10 2.01
C ARG A 149 -21.58 -10.89 0.77
N PHE A 150 -21.49 -9.73 0.12
CA PHE A 150 -22.20 -9.48 -1.13
C PHE A 150 -21.68 -10.36 -2.27
N VAL A 151 -20.36 -10.48 -2.43
CA VAL A 151 -19.73 -11.37 -3.41
C VAL A 151 -20.18 -12.82 -3.23
N HIS A 152 -20.25 -13.30 -1.98
CA HIS A 152 -20.78 -14.65 -1.71
C HIS A 152 -22.24 -14.81 -2.19
N GLU A 153 -23.08 -13.80 -2.05
CA GLU A 153 -24.45 -13.84 -2.59
C GLU A 153 -24.47 -13.73 -4.12
N CYS A 154 -23.57 -12.96 -4.74
CA CYS A 154 -23.41 -12.90 -6.19
C CYS A 154 -23.07 -14.28 -6.77
N ILE A 155 -22.11 -15.00 -6.18
CA ILE A 155 -21.72 -16.36 -6.62
C ILE A 155 -22.95 -17.29 -6.63
N LYS A 156 -23.77 -17.26 -5.57
CA LYS A 156 -25.01 -18.06 -5.51
C LYS A 156 -26.04 -17.66 -6.58
N VAL A 157 -26.17 -16.36 -6.84
CA VAL A 157 -27.09 -15.86 -7.87
C VAL A 157 -26.62 -16.30 -9.25
N ILE A 158 -25.33 -16.18 -9.55
CA ILE A 158 -24.71 -16.61 -10.82
C ILE A 158 -24.96 -18.09 -11.06
N LEU A 159 -24.58 -18.96 -10.12
CA LEU A 159 -24.78 -20.41 -10.25
C LEU A 159 -26.26 -20.80 -10.39
N LYS A 160 -27.18 -19.98 -9.87
CA LYS A 160 -28.62 -20.21 -10.05
C LYS A 160 -29.09 -19.95 -11.48
N LEU A 161 -28.45 -19.05 -12.23
CA LEU A 161 -28.81 -18.75 -13.63
C LEU A 161 -28.59 -19.94 -14.56
N TYR A 162 -27.69 -20.86 -14.22
CA TYR A 162 -27.36 -22.03 -15.03
C TYR A 162 -28.11 -23.31 -14.62
N LYS A 163 -29.04 -23.24 -13.66
CA LYS A 163 -29.81 -24.42 -13.24
C LYS A 163 -30.64 -24.97 -14.41
N GLY A 164 -30.58 -26.28 -14.60
CA GLY A 164 -31.33 -26.99 -15.64
C GLY A 164 -30.51 -27.31 -16.90
N GLN A 165 -29.25 -26.86 -16.97
CA GLN A 165 -28.33 -27.28 -18.02
C GLN A 165 -27.74 -28.67 -17.73
N VAL A 166 -27.40 -29.41 -18.78
CA VAL A 166 -26.83 -30.75 -18.70
C VAL A 166 -25.50 -30.74 -17.90
N PHE A 167 -24.62 -29.78 -18.21
CA PHE A 167 -23.36 -29.56 -17.50
C PHE A 167 -23.34 -28.21 -16.79
N ALA A 168 -24.31 -27.99 -15.89
CA ALA A 168 -24.39 -26.76 -15.13
C ALA A 168 -23.11 -26.52 -14.29
N PRO A 169 -22.47 -25.34 -14.35
CA PRO A 169 -21.31 -25.01 -13.54
C PRO A 169 -21.62 -25.16 -12.06
N ARG A 170 -20.69 -25.79 -11.32
CA ARG A 170 -20.73 -25.92 -9.86
C ARG A 170 -19.92 -24.85 -9.13
N SER A 171 -19.01 -24.19 -9.86
CA SER A 171 -18.08 -23.19 -9.36
C SER A 171 -18.02 -21.99 -10.30
N VAL A 172 -17.48 -20.87 -9.80
CA VAL A 172 -17.28 -19.62 -10.54
C VAL A 172 -15.80 -19.27 -10.52
N THR A 173 -15.23 -18.95 -11.69
CA THR A 173 -13.87 -18.41 -11.78
C THR A 173 -13.90 -16.95 -11.34
N VAL A 174 -13.01 -16.54 -10.43
CA VAL A 174 -12.98 -15.15 -9.93
C VAL A 174 -11.72 -14.44 -10.40
N VAL A 175 -11.89 -13.23 -10.95
CA VAL A 175 -10.80 -12.31 -11.29
C VAL A 175 -10.92 -11.06 -10.43
N GLY A 176 -9.95 -10.81 -9.56
CA GLY A 176 -9.97 -9.66 -8.65
C GLY A 176 -8.84 -8.67 -8.94
N HIS A 177 -9.18 -7.39 -9.08
CA HIS A 177 -8.18 -6.31 -9.20
C HIS A 177 -7.98 -5.62 -7.85
N SER A 178 -6.74 -5.37 -7.46
CA SER A 178 -6.41 -4.57 -6.26
C SER A 178 -7.17 -5.14 -5.04
N MET A 179 -7.90 -4.31 -4.29
CA MET A 179 -8.74 -4.74 -3.17
C MET A 179 -9.81 -5.79 -3.52
N GLY A 180 -10.26 -5.86 -4.77
CA GLY A 180 -11.19 -6.89 -5.27
C GLY A 180 -10.64 -8.32 -5.13
N GLY A 181 -9.35 -8.52 -5.38
CA GLY A 181 -8.69 -9.81 -5.16
C GLY A 181 -8.55 -10.17 -3.67
N LEU A 182 -8.38 -9.18 -2.80
CA LEU A 182 -8.37 -9.39 -1.36
C LEU A 182 -9.77 -9.78 -0.85
N ILE A 183 -10.82 -9.15 -1.38
CA ILE A 183 -12.23 -9.50 -1.10
C ILE A 183 -12.54 -10.93 -1.54
N ALA A 184 -12.00 -11.37 -2.69
CA ALA A 184 -12.14 -12.76 -3.14
C ALA A 184 -11.53 -13.74 -2.12
N ARG A 185 -10.29 -13.51 -1.67
CA ARG A 185 -9.65 -14.33 -0.63
C ARG A 185 -10.42 -14.29 0.69
N ALA A 186 -11.05 -13.16 1.00
CA ALA A 186 -11.83 -12.99 2.21
C ALA A 186 -13.10 -13.86 2.26
N LEU A 187 -13.55 -14.44 1.16
CA LEU A 187 -14.65 -15.41 1.16
C LEU A 187 -14.39 -16.57 2.14
N LEU A 188 -13.12 -16.96 2.34
CA LEU A 188 -12.71 -18.02 3.28
C LEU A 188 -12.96 -17.65 4.76
N THR A 189 -13.08 -16.36 5.08
CA THR A 189 -13.40 -15.88 6.43
C THR A 189 -14.87 -16.09 6.80
N LEU A 190 -15.74 -16.36 5.83
CA LEU A 190 -17.16 -16.57 6.06
C LEU A 190 -17.42 -17.99 6.57
N LYS A 191 -18.14 -18.10 7.71
CA LYS A 191 -18.42 -19.39 8.37
C LYS A 191 -19.12 -20.43 7.48
N ASN A 192 -19.99 -20.00 6.56
CA ASN A 192 -20.81 -20.89 5.72
C ASN A 192 -20.39 -20.85 4.25
N PHE A 193 -19.14 -20.49 3.96
CA PHE A 193 -18.64 -20.49 2.59
C PHE A 193 -18.05 -21.86 2.25
N LYS A 194 -18.45 -22.40 1.09
CA LYS A 194 -17.91 -23.66 0.57
C LYS A 194 -16.84 -23.34 -0.48
N THR A 195 -15.63 -23.87 -0.30
CA THR A 195 -14.50 -23.61 -1.21
C THR A 195 -14.77 -24.15 -2.63
N GLU A 196 -15.55 -25.21 -2.76
CA GLU A 196 -16.03 -25.80 -4.03
C GLU A 196 -16.78 -24.82 -4.94
N LEU A 197 -17.29 -23.70 -4.41
CA LEU A 197 -17.92 -22.66 -5.21
C LEU A 197 -16.92 -21.88 -6.08
N LEU A 198 -15.61 -22.09 -5.86
CA LEU A 198 -14.52 -21.50 -6.62
C LEU A 198 -13.59 -22.61 -7.15
N ASN A 199 -13.17 -22.47 -8.39
CA ASN A 199 -12.21 -23.36 -9.05
C ASN A 199 -10.88 -22.63 -9.30
N ILE A 200 -10.94 -21.37 -9.74
CA ILE A 200 -9.81 -20.54 -10.11
C ILE A 200 -9.99 -19.15 -9.51
N LEU A 201 -8.92 -18.65 -8.90
CA LEU A 201 -8.82 -17.26 -8.43
C LEU A 201 -7.62 -16.58 -9.10
N VAL A 202 -7.88 -15.59 -9.96
CA VAL A 202 -6.84 -14.72 -10.51
C VAL A 202 -6.88 -13.38 -9.79
N THR A 203 -5.74 -12.93 -9.28
CA THR A 203 -5.64 -11.61 -8.63
C THR A 203 -4.60 -10.75 -9.33
N GLN A 204 -4.95 -9.51 -9.65
CA GLN A 204 -4.12 -8.57 -10.39
C GLN A 204 -3.82 -7.35 -9.53
N ALA A 205 -2.53 -7.10 -9.27
CA ALA A 205 -2.07 -6.01 -8.40
C ALA A 205 -2.75 -5.97 -7.02
N THR A 206 -3.11 -7.13 -6.48
CA THR A 206 -3.77 -7.23 -5.17
C THR A 206 -2.75 -7.18 -4.05
N PRO A 207 -2.83 -6.23 -3.11
CA PRO A 207 -2.00 -6.26 -1.90
C PRO A 207 -2.48 -7.40 -0.99
N HIS A 208 -1.80 -8.53 -1.01
CA HIS A 208 -2.16 -9.74 -0.24
C HIS A 208 -1.60 -9.72 1.18
N ILE A 209 -0.39 -9.19 1.35
CA ILE A 209 0.36 -9.30 2.61
C ILE A 209 -0.10 -8.27 3.64
N ALA A 210 -0.17 -7.00 3.23
CA ALA A 210 -0.49 -5.87 4.11
C ALA A 210 -1.13 -4.72 3.31
N PRO A 211 -1.92 -3.85 3.95
CA PRO A 211 -2.48 -2.68 3.28
C PRO A 211 -1.38 -1.72 2.81
N VAL A 212 -1.61 -1.07 1.67
CA VAL A 212 -0.73 -0.03 1.14
C VAL A 212 -0.60 1.13 2.12
N MET A 213 -1.72 1.54 2.74
CA MET A 213 -1.77 2.57 3.77
C MET A 213 -2.71 2.14 4.91
N PRO A 214 -2.17 1.81 6.10
CA PRO A 214 -2.95 1.35 7.24
C PRO A 214 -3.59 2.53 8.01
N LEU A 215 -4.61 3.15 7.41
CA LEU A 215 -5.30 4.34 7.94
C LEU A 215 -6.36 4.06 9.00
N ASP A 216 -6.80 2.81 9.14
CA ASP A 216 -7.72 2.41 10.19
C ASP A 216 -7.50 0.97 10.67
N GLN A 217 -8.03 0.68 11.86
CA GLN A 217 -7.91 -0.62 12.49
C GLN A 217 -8.72 -1.70 11.76
N TYR A 218 -9.92 -1.39 11.26
CA TYR A 218 -10.79 -2.36 10.57
C TYR A 218 -10.11 -2.93 9.32
N LEU A 219 -9.35 -2.11 8.60
CA LEU A 219 -8.55 -2.52 7.44
C LEU A 219 -7.47 -3.51 7.86
N THR A 220 -6.70 -3.19 8.90
CA THR A 220 -5.61 -4.04 9.39
C THR A 220 -6.14 -5.38 9.95
N ASP A 221 -7.23 -5.33 10.70
CA ASP A 221 -7.91 -6.52 11.24
C ASP A 221 -8.45 -7.41 10.11
N PHE A 222 -8.97 -6.81 9.03
CA PHE A 222 -9.44 -7.54 7.86
C PHE A 222 -8.30 -8.31 7.17
N TYR A 223 -7.15 -7.67 6.91
CA TYR A 223 -5.98 -8.35 6.34
C TYR A 223 -5.50 -9.50 7.23
N THR A 224 -5.43 -9.25 8.54
CA THR A 224 -5.03 -10.26 9.52
C THR A 224 -5.97 -11.46 9.48
N ALA A 225 -7.28 -11.23 9.47
CA ALA A 225 -8.28 -12.29 9.37
C ALA A 225 -8.17 -13.07 8.05
N VAL A 226 -8.00 -12.39 6.91
CA VAL A 226 -7.86 -13.02 5.59
C VAL A 226 -6.60 -13.89 5.54
N ASN A 227 -5.45 -13.36 5.94
CA ASN A 227 -4.18 -14.09 5.89
C ASN A 227 -4.16 -15.26 6.86
N HIS A 228 -4.71 -15.09 8.07
CA HIS A 228 -4.83 -16.17 9.04
C HIS A 228 -5.71 -17.31 8.53
N ASN A 229 -6.89 -17.00 7.98
CA ASN A 229 -7.79 -18.02 7.42
C ASN A 229 -7.20 -18.69 6.17
N TRP A 230 -6.48 -17.94 5.33
CA TRP A 230 -5.80 -18.48 4.14
C TRP A 230 -4.78 -19.56 4.52
N ILE A 231 -4.00 -19.32 5.57
CA ILE A 231 -3.00 -20.28 6.07
C ILE A 231 -3.67 -21.44 6.81
N GLN A 232 -4.61 -21.16 7.72
CA GLN A 232 -5.27 -22.21 8.50
C GLN A 232 -6.10 -23.18 7.65
N LYS A 233 -6.77 -22.67 6.61
CA LYS A 233 -7.63 -23.46 5.73
C LYS A 233 -6.89 -24.00 4.50
N ALA A 234 -5.56 -24.11 4.56
CA ALA A 234 -4.72 -24.62 3.48
C ALA A 234 -5.23 -25.93 2.86
N GLN A 235 -5.75 -26.81 3.72
CA GLN A 235 -6.26 -28.12 3.30
C GLN A 235 -7.59 -28.01 2.55
N GLU A 236 -8.48 -27.11 2.99
CA GLU A 236 -9.80 -26.87 2.38
C GLU A 236 -9.70 -26.18 1.00
N ILE A 237 -8.60 -25.48 0.75
CA ILE A 237 -8.36 -24.74 -0.50
C ILE A 237 -7.41 -25.47 -1.48
N ARG A 238 -7.08 -26.75 -1.24
CA ARG A 238 -6.24 -27.54 -2.16
C ARG A 238 -6.78 -27.57 -3.60
N ASN A 239 -8.10 -27.61 -3.75
CA ASN A 239 -8.77 -27.67 -5.04
C ASN A 239 -8.95 -26.28 -5.70
N LEU A 240 -8.63 -25.20 -4.99
CA LEU A 240 -8.67 -23.83 -5.52
C LEU A 240 -7.31 -23.47 -6.11
N THR A 241 -7.26 -23.30 -7.43
CA THR A 241 -6.04 -22.86 -8.12
C THR A 241 -5.97 -21.34 -8.12
N THR A 242 -4.90 -20.75 -7.58
CA THR A 242 -4.75 -19.30 -7.44
C THR A 242 -3.57 -18.77 -8.26
N LEU A 243 -3.80 -17.75 -9.07
CA LEU A 243 -2.75 -17.01 -9.78
C LEU A 243 -2.72 -15.56 -9.27
N SER A 244 -1.58 -15.10 -8.77
CA SER A 244 -1.36 -13.69 -8.45
C SER A 244 -0.39 -13.05 -9.44
N VAL A 245 -0.81 -11.96 -10.09
CA VAL A 245 0.01 -11.18 -11.01
C VAL A 245 0.26 -9.79 -10.42
N ALA A 246 1.51 -9.50 -10.06
CA ALA A 246 1.95 -8.19 -9.63
C ALA A 246 2.24 -7.27 -10.83
N GLY A 247 1.98 -5.97 -10.71
CA GLY A 247 2.20 -5.04 -11.83
C GLY A 247 3.67 -4.69 -12.12
N GLY A 248 4.58 -5.02 -11.23
CA GLY A 248 6.01 -4.72 -11.36
C GLY A 248 6.38 -3.32 -10.85
N PHE A 249 7.40 -2.72 -11.45
CA PHE A 249 7.98 -1.48 -10.96
C PHE A 249 7.12 -0.23 -11.21
N ARG A 250 6.27 -0.24 -12.24
CA ARG A 250 5.36 0.87 -12.56
C ARG A 250 4.12 0.94 -11.68
N ASP A 251 3.83 -0.13 -10.93
CA ASP A 251 2.79 -0.09 -9.92
C ASP A 251 3.28 0.69 -8.68
N TYR A 252 3.08 2.00 -8.70
CA TYR A 252 3.42 2.88 -7.59
C TYR A 252 2.47 2.74 -6.39
N GLN A 253 1.29 2.14 -6.58
CA GLN A 253 0.32 1.96 -5.50
C GLN A 253 0.62 0.66 -4.73
N VAL A 254 0.76 -0.45 -5.44
CA VAL A 254 0.98 -1.78 -4.85
C VAL A 254 2.36 -2.30 -5.25
N ARG A 255 3.24 -2.38 -4.26
CA ARG A 255 4.58 -2.97 -4.42
C ARG A 255 4.47 -4.46 -4.73
N SER A 256 5.36 -4.97 -5.59
CA SER A 256 5.32 -6.38 -6.02
C SER A 256 5.42 -7.38 -4.87
N GLY A 257 6.26 -7.10 -3.85
CA GLY A 257 6.34 -7.92 -2.64
C GLY A 257 5.03 -8.01 -1.85
N LEU A 258 4.19 -6.97 -1.87
CA LEU A 258 2.86 -7.01 -1.25
C LEU A 258 1.86 -7.83 -2.08
N ALA A 259 2.10 -7.98 -3.39
CA ALA A 259 1.22 -8.67 -4.32
C ALA A 259 1.48 -10.17 -4.47
N PHE A 260 2.45 -10.71 -3.73
CA PHE A 260 2.64 -12.13 -3.62
C PHE A 260 1.76 -12.73 -2.52
N LEU A 261 1.28 -13.95 -2.78
CA LEU A 261 0.46 -14.67 -1.81
C LEU A 261 1.31 -15.03 -0.58
N PRO A 262 0.73 -15.00 0.64
CA PRO A 262 1.46 -15.42 1.83
C PRO A 262 1.89 -16.89 1.68
N LYS A 263 3.15 -17.18 2.04
CA LYS A 263 3.77 -18.50 1.86
C LYS A 263 3.01 -19.59 2.60
N LEU A 264 2.77 -20.72 1.93
CA LEU A 264 2.43 -21.99 2.54
C LEU A 264 3.46 -23.01 2.07
N ASP A 265 4.23 -23.59 3.01
CA ASP A 265 5.37 -24.50 2.72
C ASP A 265 5.00 -25.76 1.91
N HIS A 266 3.71 -26.03 1.67
CA HIS A 266 3.23 -27.27 1.04
C HIS A 266 2.12 -27.09 -0.02
N GLN A 267 1.79 -25.87 -0.47
CA GLN A 267 0.74 -25.68 -1.48
C GLN A 267 1.29 -25.52 -2.90
N SER A 268 1.04 -26.52 -3.74
CA SER A 268 1.25 -26.50 -5.19
C SER A 268 0.10 -25.84 -5.97
N SER A 269 -0.95 -25.34 -5.30
CA SER A 269 -2.15 -24.78 -5.94
C SER A 269 -2.10 -23.25 -6.15
N ALA A 270 -1.00 -22.59 -5.79
CA ALA A 270 -0.83 -21.15 -5.95
C ALA A 270 0.41 -20.80 -6.80
N LEU A 271 0.26 -19.83 -7.70
CA LEU A 271 1.33 -19.26 -8.53
C LEU A 271 1.36 -17.75 -8.35
N SER A 272 2.55 -17.17 -8.22
CA SER A 272 2.76 -15.74 -8.02
C SER A 272 3.83 -15.24 -9.00
N VAL A 273 3.48 -14.27 -9.84
CA VAL A 273 4.33 -13.76 -10.93
C VAL A 273 4.29 -12.24 -11.00
N VAL A 274 5.25 -11.64 -11.68
CA VAL A 274 5.28 -10.20 -11.99
C VAL A 274 5.00 -10.04 -13.49
N SER A 275 4.17 -9.07 -13.88
CA SER A 275 3.76 -8.88 -15.28
C SER A 275 4.93 -8.75 -16.25
N SER A 276 6.03 -8.12 -15.84
CA SER A 276 7.26 -8.02 -16.64
C SER A 276 7.97 -9.36 -16.87
N ALA A 277 7.74 -10.35 -16.01
CA ALA A 277 8.26 -11.70 -16.12
C ALA A 277 7.31 -12.66 -16.85
N VAL A 278 6.07 -12.22 -17.14
CA VAL A 278 5.09 -13.07 -17.84
C VAL A 278 5.50 -13.19 -19.31
N PRO A 279 5.65 -14.43 -19.84
CA PRO A 279 5.92 -14.73 -21.23
C PRO A 279 5.00 -13.95 -22.19
N ARG A 280 5.56 -13.31 -23.23
CA ARG A 280 4.85 -12.47 -24.21
C ARG A 280 4.21 -11.18 -23.66
N VAL A 281 4.30 -10.92 -22.36
CA VAL A 281 3.91 -9.64 -21.76
C VAL A 281 5.12 -8.71 -21.70
N TRP A 282 6.21 -9.15 -21.06
CA TRP A 282 7.51 -8.43 -20.97
C TRP A 282 7.41 -6.92 -20.67
N ALA A 283 6.34 -6.53 -19.98
CA ALA A 283 6.02 -5.14 -19.68
C ALA A 283 5.56 -5.03 -18.23
N SER A 284 6.13 -4.07 -17.50
CA SER A 284 5.56 -3.67 -16.23
C SER A 284 4.30 -2.84 -16.48
N THR A 285 3.28 -3.09 -15.67
CA THR A 285 1.99 -2.39 -15.70
C THR A 285 1.93 -1.44 -14.52
N ASP A 286 1.47 -0.21 -14.73
CA ASP A 286 0.97 0.60 -13.63
C ASP A 286 -0.28 -0.02 -12.98
N HIS A 287 -0.71 0.51 -11.83
CA HIS A 287 -1.77 -0.07 -11.02
C HIS A 287 -3.10 -0.27 -11.77
N LEU A 288 -3.41 0.61 -12.73
CA LEU A 288 -4.66 0.55 -13.50
C LEU A 288 -4.47 -0.25 -14.79
N SER A 289 -3.31 -0.14 -15.44
CA SER A 289 -3.01 -0.86 -16.68
C SER A 289 -2.93 -2.36 -16.53
N VAL A 290 -2.73 -2.88 -15.31
CA VAL A 290 -2.75 -4.33 -15.08
C VAL A 290 -4.08 -4.98 -15.53
N VAL A 291 -5.20 -4.24 -15.54
CA VAL A 291 -6.50 -4.77 -15.98
C VAL A 291 -6.82 -4.54 -17.46
N TRP A 292 -6.02 -3.75 -18.17
CA TRP A 292 -6.26 -3.42 -19.59
C TRP A 292 -5.05 -3.61 -20.51
N CYS A 293 -3.90 -3.99 -19.97
CA CYS A 293 -2.70 -4.32 -20.73
C CYS A 293 -3.00 -5.48 -21.68
N LYS A 294 -3.03 -5.21 -22.98
CA LYS A 294 -3.48 -6.16 -24.00
C LYS A 294 -2.69 -7.47 -23.95
N GLU A 295 -1.38 -7.39 -23.77
CA GLU A 295 -0.49 -8.54 -23.71
C GLU A 295 -0.84 -9.45 -22.52
N LEU A 296 -1.04 -8.86 -21.34
CA LEU A 296 -1.39 -9.60 -20.12
C LEU A 296 -2.81 -10.18 -20.20
N ILE A 297 -3.77 -9.42 -20.72
CA ILE A 297 -5.14 -9.89 -20.90
C ILE A 297 -5.19 -11.04 -21.92
N LEU A 298 -4.43 -10.95 -23.02
CA LEU A 298 -4.32 -12.04 -23.98
C LEU A 298 -3.70 -13.30 -23.37
N ALA A 299 -2.65 -13.16 -22.55
CA ALA A 299 -2.07 -14.31 -21.83
C ALA A 299 -3.09 -14.95 -20.87
N THR A 300 -3.85 -14.13 -20.15
CA THR A 300 -4.87 -14.58 -19.21
C THR A 300 -6.03 -15.30 -19.92
N VAL A 301 -6.56 -14.73 -20.99
CA VAL A 301 -7.68 -15.33 -21.75
C VAL A 301 -7.26 -16.62 -22.46
N ARG A 302 -6.04 -16.68 -23.01
CA ARG A 302 -5.50 -17.93 -23.60
C ARG A 302 -5.38 -19.04 -22.55
N ALA A 303 -4.85 -18.73 -21.37
CA ALA A 303 -4.82 -19.69 -20.28
C ALA A 303 -6.23 -20.17 -19.92
N PHE A 304 -7.21 -19.27 -19.89
CA PHE A 304 -8.60 -19.64 -19.57
C PHE A 304 -9.22 -20.58 -20.60
N LEU A 305 -8.93 -20.40 -21.89
CA LEU A 305 -9.39 -21.30 -22.95
C LEU A 305 -8.76 -22.69 -22.82
N ASP A 306 -7.47 -22.76 -22.52
CA ASP A 306 -6.75 -24.04 -22.33
C ASP A 306 -7.19 -24.77 -21.05
N LEU A 307 -7.82 -24.07 -20.10
CA LEU A 307 -8.40 -24.65 -18.88
C LEU A 307 -9.75 -25.36 -19.10
N ILE A 308 -10.35 -25.23 -20.29
CA ILE A 308 -11.66 -25.81 -20.59
C ILE A 308 -11.52 -27.30 -20.88
N ASP A 309 -12.32 -28.11 -20.19
CA ASP A 309 -12.51 -29.53 -20.50
C ASP A 309 -13.54 -29.66 -21.63
N GLU A 310 -13.12 -30.28 -22.75
CA GLU A 310 -13.94 -30.41 -23.94
C GLU A 310 -15.23 -31.21 -23.71
N ASN A 311 -15.23 -32.15 -22.76
CA ASN A 311 -16.38 -33.02 -22.48
C ASN A 311 -17.48 -32.29 -21.72
N THR A 312 -17.09 -31.53 -20.69
CA THR A 312 -18.03 -30.81 -19.82
C THR A 312 -18.33 -29.41 -20.34
N LYS A 313 -17.50 -28.88 -21.24
CA LYS A 313 -17.49 -27.47 -21.68
C LYS A 313 -17.36 -26.49 -20.50
N GLN A 314 -16.76 -26.94 -19.41
CA GLN A 314 -16.51 -26.16 -18.20
C GLN A 314 -15.01 -26.21 -17.87
N ILE A 315 -14.57 -25.40 -16.91
CA ILE A 315 -13.18 -25.47 -16.43
C ILE A 315 -12.90 -26.87 -15.85
N THR A 316 -11.79 -27.47 -16.26
CA THR A 316 -11.35 -28.80 -15.80
C THR A 316 -11.40 -28.93 -14.28
N GLU A 317 -11.86 -30.06 -13.75
CA GLU A 317 -11.93 -30.29 -12.30
C GLU A 317 -10.56 -30.61 -11.66
N ASP A 318 -9.57 -31.02 -12.46
CA ASP A 318 -8.25 -31.43 -11.99
C ASP A 318 -7.35 -30.21 -11.62
N PRO A 319 -7.05 -29.99 -10.32
CA PRO A 319 -6.22 -28.87 -9.89
C PRO A 319 -4.76 -28.96 -10.39
N HIS A 320 -4.26 -30.16 -10.67
CA HIS A 320 -2.89 -30.35 -11.16
C HIS A 320 -2.78 -29.90 -12.63
N LYS A 321 -3.73 -30.31 -13.47
CA LYS A 321 -3.85 -29.82 -14.85
C LYS A 321 -4.02 -28.31 -14.91
N ARG A 322 -4.86 -27.73 -14.05
CA ARG A 322 -5.00 -26.25 -13.96
C ARG A 322 -3.66 -25.57 -13.70
N MET A 323 -2.89 -26.07 -12.73
CA MET A 323 -1.60 -25.48 -12.39
C MET A 323 -0.56 -25.66 -13.51
N LEU A 324 -0.54 -26.80 -14.21
CA LEU A 324 0.32 -26.99 -15.38
C LEU A 324 0.06 -25.95 -16.47
N ILE A 325 -1.21 -25.71 -16.80
CA ILE A 325 -1.61 -24.71 -17.79
C ILE A 325 -1.21 -23.29 -17.34
N LEU A 326 -1.41 -22.95 -16.07
CA LEU A 326 -0.99 -21.64 -15.57
C LEU A 326 0.53 -21.47 -15.62
N ASN A 327 1.31 -22.49 -15.26
CA ASN A 327 2.77 -22.43 -15.40
C ASN A 327 3.20 -22.31 -16.86
N HIS A 328 2.49 -22.98 -17.78
CA HIS A 328 2.73 -22.86 -19.22
C HIS A 328 2.57 -21.43 -19.72
N HIS A 329 1.49 -20.72 -19.35
CA HIS A 329 1.24 -19.37 -19.85
C HIS A 329 1.97 -18.26 -19.08
N PHE A 330 2.26 -18.48 -17.79
CA PHE A 330 2.77 -17.42 -16.90
C PHE A 330 4.22 -17.57 -16.46
N LEU A 331 4.85 -18.74 -16.66
CA LEU A 331 6.28 -18.94 -16.36
C LEU A 331 7.09 -19.41 -17.58
N ARG A 332 6.57 -20.36 -18.35
CA ARG A 332 7.29 -20.98 -19.48
C ARG A 332 7.00 -20.23 -20.78
N HIS A 333 7.97 -20.15 -21.69
CA HIS A 333 7.75 -19.53 -23.01
C HIS A 333 7.87 -20.55 -24.14
N PRO A 334 6.90 -21.47 -24.30
CA PRO A 334 7.06 -22.54 -25.30
C PRO A 334 6.73 -22.11 -26.73
N ALA A 335 6.14 -20.92 -26.96
CA ALA A 335 5.63 -20.48 -28.27
C ALA A 335 4.71 -21.49 -29.00
N LYS A 336 4.25 -22.54 -28.29
CA LYS A 336 3.40 -23.65 -28.76
C LYS A 336 2.01 -23.59 -28.09
N LEU A 337 1.02 -24.19 -28.74
CA LEU A 337 -0.26 -24.53 -28.11
C LEU A 337 -0.01 -25.50 -26.95
N PHE A 338 -0.85 -25.43 -25.91
CA PHE A 338 -0.80 -26.42 -24.84
C PHE A 338 -1.25 -27.78 -25.42
N GLU A 339 -0.35 -28.76 -25.45
CA GLU A 339 -0.63 -30.14 -25.84
C GLU A 339 -0.35 -31.05 -24.63
N ASP A 340 -1.27 -31.95 -24.28
CA ASP A 340 -1.18 -32.88 -23.12
C ASP A 340 -0.07 -33.96 -23.27
N ILE A 341 0.91 -33.74 -24.16
CA ILE A 341 1.94 -34.73 -24.48
C ILE A 341 2.99 -34.74 -23.37
N SER A 342 3.23 -35.92 -22.78
CA SER A 342 4.41 -36.18 -21.97
C SER A 342 5.66 -35.94 -22.81
N GLU A 343 6.32 -34.80 -22.62
CA GLU A 343 7.61 -34.54 -23.26
C GLU A 343 8.58 -35.67 -22.88
N SER A 344 9.18 -36.29 -23.90
CA SER A 344 10.34 -37.18 -23.70
C SER A 344 11.54 -36.29 -23.33
N THR A 345 11.61 -35.95 -22.04
CA THR A 345 12.71 -35.19 -21.48
C THR A 345 13.93 -36.10 -21.35
N VAL A 346 15.00 -35.79 -22.08
CA VAL A 346 16.31 -36.42 -21.89
C VAL A 346 17.06 -35.60 -20.85
N THR A 347 17.11 -36.08 -19.61
CA THR A 347 17.85 -35.42 -18.55
C THR A 347 19.30 -35.89 -18.54
N LEU A 348 20.24 -34.97 -18.77
CA LEU A 348 21.68 -35.23 -18.69
C LEU A 348 22.22 -34.64 -17.39
N LYS A 349 22.80 -35.48 -16.52
CA LYS A 349 23.52 -34.99 -15.33
C LYS A 349 24.94 -34.63 -15.75
N LEU A 350 25.30 -33.37 -15.61
CA LEU A 350 26.65 -32.87 -15.98
C LEU A 350 27.77 -33.52 -15.15
N GLU A 351 27.45 -34.06 -13.96
CA GLU A 351 28.36 -34.84 -13.13
C GLU A 351 28.84 -36.13 -13.82
N ASP A 352 27.99 -36.74 -14.64
CA ASP A 352 28.28 -37.97 -15.37
C ASP A 352 29.16 -37.71 -16.61
N TYR A 353 29.31 -36.45 -17.03
CA TYR A 353 30.04 -36.05 -18.24
C TYR A 353 30.96 -34.82 -17.99
N PRO A 354 31.98 -34.94 -17.13
CA PRO A 354 32.83 -33.82 -16.69
C PRO A 354 33.70 -33.21 -17.82
N SER A 355 33.80 -33.90 -18.95
CA SER A 355 34.59 -33.49 -20.13
C SER A 355 33.71 -32.99 -21.28
N LEU A 356 32.40 -32.86 -21.08
CA LEU A 356 31.45 -32.47 -22.12
C LEU A 356 31.70 -31.02 -22.54
N THR A 357 32.29 -30.83 -23.72
CA THR A 357 32.49 -29.52 -24.33
C THR A 357 31.42 -29.16 -25.36
N TYR A 358 30.81 -30.16 -26.01
CA TYR A 358 29.80 -29.96 -27.06
C TYR A 358 28.74 -31.07 -27.01
N LEU A 359 27.47 -30.70 -27.24
CA LEU A 359 26.36 -31.62 -27.42
C LEU A 359 25.95 -31.59 -28.90
N VAL A 360 25.96 -32.76 -29.56
CA VAL A 360 25.56 -32.88 -30.97
C VAL A 360 24.25 -33.66 -31.04
N LEU A 361 23.19 -32.98 -31.48
CA LEU A 361 21.89 -33.58 -31.73
C LEU A 361 21.74 -33.91 -33.21
N HIS A 362 21.69 -35.20 -33.53
CA HIS A 362 21.47 -35.67 -34.89
C HIS A 362 19.97 -35.93 -35.11
N VAL A 363 19.30 -35.04 -35.84
CA VAL A 363 17.90 -35.20 -36.23
C VAL A 363 17.86 -35.83 -37.63
N PRO A 364 17.44 -37.11 -37.79
CA PRO A 364 17.37 -37.73 -39.10
C PRO A 364 16.30 -37.06 -39.96
N ALA A 365 16.68 -36.67 -41.19
CA ALA A 365 15.86 -35.91 -42.12
C ALA A 365 14.81 -36.78 -42.84
N VAL A 366 13.90 -37.43 -42.11
CA VAL A 366 12.92 -38.37 -42.71
C VAL A 366 11.47 -37.88 -42.68
N SER A 367 11.16 -36.71 -42.11
CA SER A 367 9.84 -36.11 -42.32
C SER A 367 9.83 -34.61 -42.09
N SER A 368 9.09 -33.90 -42.93
CA SER A 368 8.93 -32.44 -43.04
C SER A 368 8.26 -31.75 -41.84
N ASN A 369 8.51 -32.19 -40.61
CA ASN A 369 8.03 -31.51 -39.41
C ASN A 369 9.06 -30.48 -38.92
N LYS A 370 8.59 -29.28 -38.56
CA LYS A 370 9.41 -28.28 -37.85
C LYS A 370 9.60 -28.75 -36.42
N PHE A 371 10.84 -28.86 -35.97
CA PHE A 371 11.16 -29.18 -34.58
C PHE A 371 11.83 -27.98 -33.91
N THR A 372 11.43 -27.68 -32.69
CA THR A 372 12.08 -26.70 -31.80
C THR A 372 12.70 -27.48 -30.64
N LEU A 373 14.00 -27.30 -30.44
CA LEU A 373 14.77 -27.92 -29.36
C LEU A 373 15.06 -26.84 -28.31
N ASP A 374 14.52 -27.03 -27.10
CA ASP A 374 14.80 -26.17 -25.95
C ASP A 374 15.71 -26.92 -24.96
N CYS A 375 16.73 -26.24 -24.45
CA CYS A 375 17.65 -26.76 -23.44
C CYS A 375 17.57 -25.89 -22.19
N GLU A 376 17.27 -26.50 -21.04
CA GLU A 376 17.23 -25.83 -19.74
C GLU A 376 18.20 -26.53 -18.77
N PHE A 377 18.95 -25.75 -17.99
CA PHE A 377 19.87 -26.25 -16.96
C PHE A 377 19.24 -26.04 -15.58
N PHE A 378 19.17 -27.08 -14.76
CA PHE A 378 18.61 -27.02 -13.40
C PHE A 378 19.39 -27.93 -12.43
N ASN A 379 19.46 -27.53 -11.16
CA ASN A 379 20.04 -28.34 -10.08
C ASN A 379 18.95 -29.23 -9.45
N GLU A 380 19.21 -30.54 -9.36
CA GLU A 380 18.23 -31.58 -8.99
C GLU A 380 17.77 -31.50 -7.52
N THR A 381 18.51 -30.81 -6.64
CA THR A 381 18.39 -31.01 -5.17
C THR A 381 17.64 -29.95 -4.37
N SER A 382 17.26 -28.78 -4.90
CA SER A 382 16.65 -27.72 -4.07
C SER A 382 15.13 -27.63 -4.21
N ARG A 383 14.42 -28.65 -3.72
CA ARG A 383 13.08 -28.48 -3.11
C ARG A 383 13.29 -28.53 -1.60
N THR A 384 12.83 -27.50 -0.89
CA THR A 384 12.77 -27.35 0.58
C THR A 384 14.10 -27.17 1.32
N LEU A 385 14.43 -25.92 1.69
CA LEU A 385 14.69 -25.51 3.08
C LEU A 385 14.72 -23.97 3.18
N GLN A 386 14.56 -23.46 4.40
CA GLN A 386 14.76 -22.07 4.83
C GLN A 386 15.94 -22.08 5.82
N LEU A 387 16.73 -20.99 5.92
CA LEU A 387 17.12 -20.27 7.17
C LEU A 387 18.10 -19.10 6.87
N PRO A 388 18.34 -18.16 7.83
CA PRO A 388 18.70 -16.76 7.58
C PRO A 388 20.19 -16.43 7.77
N VAL A 389 20.65 -15.28 7.25
CA VAL A 389 21.15 -14.10 8.01
C VAL A 389 21.87 -13.11 7.07
N THR A 390 21.67 -11.84 7.40
CA THR A 390 22.27 -10.61 6.88
C THR A 390 23.78 -10.49 7.10
N GLN A 391 24.50 -9.82 6.17
CA GLN A 391 25.24 -8.57 6.47
C GLN A 391 26.02 -8.02 5.26
N LEU A 392 26.00 -6.69 5.12
CA LEU A 392 27.02 -5.93 4.38
C LEU A 392 27.50 -4.78 5.29
N PHE A 393 28.81 -4.76 5.55
CA PHE A 393 29.63 -3.80 6.33
C PHE A 393 29.93 -4.12 7.81
N THR A 394 30.84 -5.08 8.03
CA THR A 394 31.78 -5.05 9.15
C THR A 394 32.99 -4.18 8.82
N PHE A 395 33.27 -3.17 9.67
CA PHE A 395 34.59 -2.54 9.78
C PHE A 395 35.14 -2.86 11.19
N GLY A 396 36.15 -3.74 11.26
CA GLY A 396 36.89 -4.04 12.50
C GLY A 396 37.40 -5.49 12.58
N ARG A 397 38.71 -5.67 12.39
CA ARG A 397 39.50 -6.92 12.51
C ARG A 397 39.22 -7.73 13.79
N PHE A 398 39.24 -9.06 13.71
CA PHE A 398 40.19 -9.93 14.45
C PHE A 398 40.34 -11.32 13.78
N ASN A 399 41.60 -11.78 13.71
CA ASN A 399 42.08 -13.08 13.19
C ASN A 399 41.79 -14.23 14.18
N SER A 400 41.49 -15.45 13.69
CA SER A 400 42.45 -16.57 13.56
C SER A 400 41.76 -17.96 13.50
N PHE A 401 42.05 -18.69 12.41
CA PHE A 401 42.18 -20.15 12.19
C PHE A 401 41.25 -21.19 12.86
N ALA A 402 40.63 -22.05 12.03
CA ALA A 402 40.94 -23.50 11.96
C ALA A 402 40.33 -24.15 10.68
N THR A 403 41.09 -25.07 10.10
CA THR A 403 40.87 -25.82 8.84
C THR A 403 40.01 -27.07 8.99
N SER A 404 39.24 -27.45 7.96
CA SER A 404 39.15 -28.84 7.48
C SER A 404 38.54 -28.93 6.08
N ASN A 405 39.12 -29.83 5.28
CA ASN A 405 38.96 -30.06 3.85
C ASN A 405 37.68 -30.82 3.48
N SER A 406 37.08 -30.47 2.34
CA SER A 406 36.95 -31.39 1.19
C SER A 406 36.42 -30.66 -0.05
N LEU A 407 37.26 -30.66 -1.11
CA LEU A 407 36.95 -30.35 -2.51
C LEU A 407 35.66 -31.08 -2.98
N LYS A 408 34.86 -30.66 -3.97
CA LYS A 408 35.16 -30.16 -5.33
C LYS A 408 33.80 -29.81 -5.99
N GLY A 409 33.74 -28.81 -6.86
CA GLY A 409 32.56 -28.55 -7.68
C GLY A 409 32.81 -27.43 -8.68
N LEU A 410 33.36 -27.79 -9.86
CA LEU A 410 33.58 -26.89 -10.98
C LEU A 410 32.25 -26.40 -11.54
N TYR A 411 32.09 -25.08 -11.72
CA TYR A 411 31.21 -24.55 -12.75
C TYR A 411 32.06 -23.82 -13.80
N SER A 412 32.07 -24.36 -15.02
CA SER A 412 32.74 -23.76 -16.16
C SER A 412 32.04 -22.45 -16.53
N SER A 413 32.82 -21.39 -16.65
CA SER A 413 32.40 -20.10 -17.19
C SER A 413 32.03 -20.26 -18.67
N MET A 414 30.74 -20.37 -19.00
CA MET A 414 30.32 -20.29 -20.41
C MET A 414 30.38 -18.84 -20.89
N HIS A 415 31.33 -18.57 -21.79
CA HIS A 415 31.50 -17.29 -22.45
C HIS A 415 30.73 -17.28 -23.78
N PHE A 416 29.82 -16.33 -23.96
CA PHE A 416 29.26 -16.02 -25.28
C PHE A 416 30.16 -14.99 -25.95
N HIS A 417 30.84 -15.39 -27.03
CA HIS A 417 31.58 -14.46 -27.89
C HIS A 417 30.74 -14.10 -29.12
N LEU A 418 30.49 -12.80 -29.30
CA LEU A 418 30.22 -12.24 -30.63
C LEU A 418 31.51 -11.56 -31.09
N LEU A 419 32.17 -12.12 -32.11
CA LEU A 419 33.41 -11.55 -32.65
C LEU A 419 33.09 -10.37 -33.57
N LEU A 420 33.49 -9.17 -33.16
CA LEU A 420 33.75 -8.04 -34.05
C LEU A 420 35.18 -7.52 -33.81
N PRO A 421 35.95 -7.22 -34.86
CA PRO A 421 37.35 -6.86 -34.73
C PRO A 421 37.51 -5.41 -34.23
N GLU A 422 38.46 -5.25 -33.31
CA GLU A 422 39.17 -4.01 -32.98
C GLU A 422 38.34 -2.80 -32.51
N ARG A 423 37.91 -2.80 -31.24
CA ARG A 423 37.96 -1.64 -30.32
C ARG A 423 37.48 -2.02 -28.92
N LYS A 424 38.03 -1.37 -27.88
CA LYS A 424 37.70 -1.66 -26.47
C LYS A 424 36.21 -1.38 -26.22
N PRO A 425 35.38 -2.39 -25.90
CA PRO A 425 33.98 -2.17 -25.56
C PRO A 425 33.87 -1.52 -24.17
N ASN A 426 32.89 -0.64 -23.99
CA ASN A 426 32.51 -0.23 -22.64
C ASN A 426 31.77 -1.40 -21.99
N VAL A 427 32.26 -1.84 -20.83
CA VAL A 427 31.71 -2.98 -20.10
C VAL A 427 30.86 -2.47 -18.95
N TYR A 428 29.54 -2.58 -19.08
CA TYR A 428 28.62 -2.34 -17.96
C TYR A 428 28.45 -3.62 -17.16
N ARG A 429 28.50 -3.50 -15.83
CA ARG A 429 28.24 -4.59 -14.89
C ARG A 429 27.04 -4.20 -14.04
N LEU A 430 25.91 -4.86 -14.26
CA LEU A 430 24.68 -4.62 -13.49
C LEU A 430 24.43 -5.77 -12.53
N HIS A 431 24.07 -5.45 -11.29
CA HIS A 431 23.48 -6.42 -10.37
C HIS A 431 22.02 -6.68 -10.80
N ILE A 432 21.71 -7.91 -11.17
CA ILE A 432 20.32 -8.33 -11.42
C ILE A 432 19.72 -8.81 -10.10
N PRO A 433 18.72 -8.11 -9.54
CA PRO A 433 18.05 -8.56 -8.33
C PRO A 433 17.33 -9.88 -8.55
N TRP A 434 17.31 -10.71 -7.52
CA TRP A 434 16.50 -11.92 -7.48
C TRP A 434 15.01 -11.61 -7.46
N SER A 435 14.14 -12.57 -7.82
CA SER A 435 12.69 -12.37 -7.99
C SER A 435 11.98 -11.73 -6.77
N HIS A 436 12.52 -11.92 -5.56
CA HIS A 436 12.02 -11.35 -4.31
C HIS A 436 12.80 -10.14 -3.79
N GLU A 437 13.90 -9.76 -4.44
CA GLU A 437 14.65 -8.57 -4.05
C GLU A 437 14.01 -7.31 -4.64
N ASP A 438 13.87 -6.28 -3.81
CA ASP A 438 13.22 -5.01 -4.16
C ASP A 438 14.23 -3.86 -4.38
N SER A 439 15.54 -4.16 -4.34
CA SER A 439 16.61 -3.16 -4.52
C SER A 439 17.47 -3.44 -5.75
N LEU A 440 17.90 -2.39 -6.44
CA LEU A 440 18.71 -2.47 -7.66
C LEU A 440 19.95 -1.59 -7.41
N THR A 441 21.11 -2.22 -7.23
CA THR A 441 22.39 -1.54 -6.99
C THR A 441 23.11 -1.33 -8.32
N LEU A 442 23.29 -0.07 -8.71
CA LEU A 442 24.14 0.33 -9.83
C LEU A 442 25.52 0.71 -9.31
N SER A 443 26.59 0.08 -9.81
CA SER A 443 27.94 0.64 -9.65
C SER A 443 28.16 1.72 -10.71
N GLN A 444 28.50 2.95 -10.29
CA GLN A 444 28.80 4.13 -11.14
C GLN A 444 30.04 3.87 -12.03
N VAL A 445 30.27 4.44 -13.24
CA VAL A 445 30.30 5.84 -13.77
C VAL A 445 30.35 5.78 -15.34
N PRO A 446 30.16 6.86 -16.14
CA PRO A 446 29.00 7.72 -16.34
C PRO A 446 28.21 7.39 -17.64
N SER A 447 26.99 7.95 -17.76
CA SER A 447 26.13 7.99 -18.96
C SER A 447 25.72 6.65 -19.61
N SER A 448 25.00 5.86 -18.79
CA SER A 448 23.66 5.29 -19.04
C SER A 448 23.40 4.16 -20.07
N THR A 449 22.57 3.21 -19.60
CA THR A 449 21.35 2.66 -20.24
C THR A 449 20.47 2.10 -19.12
N GLU A 450 19.13 2.05 -19.27
CA GLU A 450 18.24 1.44 -18.27
C GLU A 450 17.87 0.01 -18.66
N ILE A 451 18.46 -0.96 -17.96
CA ILE A 451 18.18 -2.39 -18.15
C ILE A 451 17.61 -2.91 -16.83
N SER A 452 16.29 -2.99 -16.78
CA SER A 452 15.56 -3.60 -15.68
C SER A 452 15.48 -5.11 -15.90
N ALA A 453 16.59 -5.79 -15.63
CA ALA A 453 16.60 -7.24 -15.50
C ALA A 453 16.22 -7.60 -14.06
N LYS A 454 15.39 -8.63 -13.90
CA LYS A 454 15.13 -9.29 -12.61
C LYS A 454 15.15 -10.78 -12.88
N LEU A 455 15.84 -11.55 -12.04
CA LEU A 455 15.80 -12.99 -12.19
C LEU A 455 14.39 -13.49 -11.89
N HIS A 456 13.92 -14.45 -12.69
CA HIS A 456 12.61 -15.07 -12.50
C HIS A 456 12.59 -15.99 -11.26
N ILE A 457 13.78 -16.27 -10.70
CA ILE A 457 14.02 -17.12 -9.54
C ILE A 457 14.48 -16.29 -8.34
N ALA A 458 14.23 -16.81 -7.14
CA ALA A 458 14.74 -16.24 -5.89
C ALA A 458 16.22 -16.60 -5.67
N GLN A 459 16.92 -15.88 -4.79
CA GLN A 459 18.31 -16.17 -4.44
C GLN A 459 18.48 -17.58 -3.84
N PRO A 460 19.41 -18.42 -4.33
CA PRO A 460 19.75 -19.72 -3.73
C PRO A 460 20.52 -19.55 -2.40
N GLU A 461 20.25 -20.40 -1.40
CA GLU A 461 20.79 -20.26 -0.03
C GLU A 461 22.33 -20.41 0.09
N ASN A 462 22.97 -21.17 -0.81
CA ASN A 462 24.43 -21.36 -0.84
C ASN A 462 25.14 -20.44 -1.83
N ASP A 463 24.38 -19.58 -2.52
CA ASP A 463 24.91 -18.72 -3.57
C ASP A 463 24.99 -17.27 -3.09
N THR A 464 26.17 -16.90 -2.60
CA THR A 464 26.50 -15.50 -2.31
C THR A 464 26.85 -14.73 -3.58
N THR A 465 26.80 -15.36 -4.76
CA THR A 465 27.12 -14.68 -6.00
C THR A 465 26.00 -13.72 -6.38
N VAL A 466 26.43 -12.50 -6.60
CA VAL A 466 25.64 -11.37 -7.08
C VAL A 466 25.43 -11.61 -8.58
N PRO A 467 24.21 -11.91 -9.06
CA PRO A 467 23.97 -12.17 -10.47
C PRO A 467 24.37 -10.94 -11.28
N LEU A 468 25.38 -11.11 -12.12
CA LEU A 468 26.00 -10.00 -12.81
C LEU A 468 25.66 -10.03 -14.29
N LEU A 469 24.82 -9.10 -14.73
CA LEU A 469 24.65 -8.85 -16.15
C LEU A 469 25.82 -8.01 -16.64
N THR A 470 26.68 -8.61 -17.47
CA THR A 470 27.77 -7.89 -18.13
C THR A 470 27.36 -7.55 -19.55
N ILE A 471 27.31 -6.26 -19.87
CA ILE A 471 26.86 -5.75 -21.17
C ILE A 471 28.01 -5.04 -21.85
N TYR A 472 28.27 -5.42 -23.08
CA TYR A 472 29.26 -4.79 -23.95
C TYR A 472 28.53 -3.81 -24.86
N SER A 473 28.67 -2.51 -24.64
CA SER A 473 28.07 -1.48 -25.49
C SER A 473 29.08 -0.89 -26.47
N SER A 474 28.54 -0.33 -27.57
CA SER A 474 29.30 0.46 -28.53
C SER A 474 29.61 1.86 -27.96
N SER A 475 30.78 2.43 -28.28
CA SER A 475 31.21 3.76 -27.85
C SER A 475 30.41 4.92 -28.45
N ASP A 476 29.58 4.64 -29.46
CA ASP A 476 29.03 5.67 -30.36
C ASP A 476 27.57 6.05 -30.05
N CYS A 477 27.01 5.57 -28.95
CA CYS A 477 25.62 5.81 -28.55
C CYS A 477 25.54 6.58 -27.21
N GLN A 478 24.59 7.51 -27.10
CA GLN A 478 24.34 8.29 -25.87
C GLN A 478 23.18 7.71 -25.04
N TYR A 479 23.45 7.48 -23.75
CA TYR A 479 22.57 6.92 -22.71
C TYR A 479 21.44 7.86 -22.13
N GLU A 480 21.47 8.42 -20.91
CA GLU A 480 20.39 8.79 -19.92
C GLU A 480 19.74 7.72 -18.95
N VAL A 481 19.74 7.97 -17.62
CA VAL A 481 19.10 7.17 -16.53
C VAL A 481 18.47 8.10 -15.47
N SER A 482 17.28 7.77 -14.96
CA SER A 482 16.48 8.48 -13.93
C SER A 482 16.17 7.53 -12.74
N LYS A 483 15.81 7.89 -11.50
CA LYS A 483 16.12 8.96 -10.52
C LYS A 483 15.93 8.27 -9.15
N ILE A 484 16.88 8.41 -8.23
CA ILE A 484 16.84 7.80 -6.88
C ILE A 484 15.62 8.26 -6.04
N CYS A 485 15.07 9.43 -6.36
CA CYS A 485 14.02 10.09 -5.57
C CYS A 485 12.65 9.36 -5.61
N GLN A 486 12.28 8.80 -6.75
CA GLN A 486 10.97 8.15 -6.95
C GLN A 486 10.81 6.87 -6.10
N LYS A 487 11.91 6.12 -5.91
CA LYS A 487 11.94 4.92 -5.06
C LYS A 487 11.66 5.28 -3.59
N VAL A 488 12.26 6.36 -3.07
CA VAL A 488 12.07 6.76 -1.67
C VAL A 488 10.62 7.10 -1.36
N ILE A 489 9.94 7.85 -2.23
CA ILE A 489 8.52 8.19 -2.04
C ILE A 489 7.64 6.93 -2.11
N ARG A 490 7.92 6.02 -3.05
CA ARG A 490 7.17 4.76 -3.22
C ARG A 490 7.27 3.83 -1.99
N PHE A 491 8.45 3.73 -1.39
CA PHE A 491 8.68 2.80 -0.26
C PHE A 491 8.38 3.42 1.11
N TYR A 492 8.57 4.73 1.27
CA TYR A 492 8.55 5.39 2.57
C TYR A 492 7.53 6.54 2.69
N GLY A 493 6.85 6.92 1.60
CA GLY A 493 5.87 8.00 1.60
C GLY A 493 4.74 7.79 2.62
N GLY A 494 4.31 6.54 2.83
CA GLY A 494 3.32 6.18 3.84
C GLY A 494 3.76 6.47 5.28
N ALA A 495 5.07 6.47 5.57
CA ALA A 495 5.60 6.76 6.90
C ALA A 495 5.81 8.26 7.17
N LEU A 496 5.77 9.12 6.14
CA LEU A 496 6.06 10.55 6.28
C LEU A 496 5.16 11.30 7.28
N PRO A 497 3.83 11.05 7.38
CA PRO A 497 2.97 11.69 8.38
C PRO A 497 3.45 11.49 9.82
N VAL A 498 4.04 10.34 10.11
CA VAL A 498 4.60 10.00 11.44
C VAL A 498 5.69 10.99 11.84
N TYR A 499 6.62 11.28 10.93
CA TYR A 499 7.72 12.20 11.17
C TYR A 499 7.26 13.66 11.24
N ILE A 500 6.24 14.04 10.47
CA ILE A 500 5.66 15.39 10.56
C ILE A 500 5.07 15.62 11.95
N ILE A 501 4.27 14.68 12.45
CA ILE A 501 3.58 14.81 13.73
C ILE A 501 4.56 14.70 14.90
N SER A 502 5.55 13.82 14.81
CA SER A 502 6.66 13.76 15.77
C SER A 502 7.33 15.13 15.92
N ASN A 503 7.62 15.82 14.80
CA ASN A 503 8.23 17.15 14.83
C ASN A 503 7.31 18.25 15.39
N ILE A 504 6.01 18.20 15.09
CA ILE A 504 5.03 19.13 15.68
C ILE A 504 4.91 18.91 17.20
N LEU A 505 4.91 17.65 17.68
CA LEU A 505 4.91 17.31 19.11
C LEU A 505 6.17 17.81 19.83
N LEU A 506 7.35 17.70 19.21
CA LEU A 506 8.58 18.28 19.74
C LEU A 506 8.50 19.81 19.86
N ALA A 507 7.96 20.49 18.85
CA ALA A 507 7.74 21.94 18.89
C ALA A 507 6.77 22.33 20.02
N TYR A 508 5.67 21.58 20.16
CA TYR A 508 4.68 21.76 21.23
C TYR A 508 5.30 21.61 22.63
N GLY A 509 6.12 20.57 22.85
CA GLY A 509 6.85 20.40 24.12
C GLY A 509 7.85 21.54 24.41
N ARG A 510 8.46 22.12 23.38
CA ARG A 510 9.35 23.29 23.52
C ARG A 510 8.58 24.54 23.93
N GLN A 511 7.37 24.75 23.40
CA GLN A 511 6.49 25.85 23.79
C GLN A 511 6.07 25.73 25.26
N LEU A 512 5.66 24.54 25.71
CA LEU A 512 5.37 24.29 27.13
C LEU A 512 6.60 24.57 28.01
N ARG A 513 7.80 24.15 27.57
CA ARG A 513 9.04 24.42 28.31
C ARG A 513 9.37 25.92 28.37
N SER A 514 9.12 26.66 27.29
CA SER A 514 9.30 28.12 27.24
C SER A 514 8.40 28.81 28.27
N LEU A 515 7.15 28.38 28.38
CA LEU A 515 6.21 28.91 29.38
C LEU A 515 6.73 28.75 30.81
N ILE A 516 7.42 27.64 31.13
CA ILE A 516 8.09 27.47 32.44
C ILE A 516 9.32 28.38 32.56
N SER A 517 10.21 28.37 31.56
CA SER A 517 11.54 28.98 31.71
C SER A 517 11.57 30.50 31.55
N THR A 518 10.81 31.03 30.59
CA THR A 518 10.80 32.47 30.26
C THR A 518 9.49 33.14 30.67
N GLY A 519 8.49 32.35 31.08
CA GLY A 519 7.17 32.86 31.41
C GLY A 519 6.31 33.25 30.21
N GLN A 520 6.83 33.10 28.98
CA GLN A 520 6.18 33.43 27.72
C GLN A 520 6.21 32.26 26.73
N CYS A 521 5.19 32.16 25.88
CA CYS A 521 5.10 31.14 24.85
C CYS A 521 5.93 31.54 23.61
N SER A 522 6.81 30.65 23.17
CA SER A 522 7.58 30.84 21.93
C SER A 522 6.70 30.61 20.70
N ASP A 523 6.93 31.35 19.61
CA ASP A 523 6.28 31.07 18.32
C ASP A 523 6.61 29.65 17.82
N PHE A 524 5.70 29.08 17.01
CA PHE A 524 5.81 27.70 16.53
C PHE A 524 7.10 27.45 15.74
N VAL A 525 7.44 28.29 14.77
CA VAL A 525 8.61 28.09 13.90
C VAL A 525 9.94 28.14 14.67
N PRO A 526 10.21 29.15 15.54
CA PRO A 526 11.36 29.14 16.42
C PRO A 526 11.39 27.96 17.40
N ALA A 527 10.23 27.50 17.88
CA ALA A 527 10.14 26.34 18.74
C ALA A 527 10.53 25.06 17.99
N LEU A 528 9.99 24.87 16.78
CA LEU A 528 10.25 23.75 15.89
C LEU A 528 11.74 23.64 15.55
N THR A 529 12.35 24.70 15.00
CA THR A 529 13.76 24.70 14.57
C THR A 529 14.76 24.38 15.70
N LYS A 530 14.42 24.74 16.94
CA LYS A 530 15.20 24.40 18.14
C LYS A 530 14.91 23.00 18.67
N ALA A 531 13.69 22.51 18.55
CA ALA A 531 13.23 21.27 19.14
C ALA A 531 13.46 20.06 18.24
N ALA A 532 13.07 20.17 16.97
CA ALA A 532 13.12 19.16 15.91
C ALA A 532 14.56 18.80 15.58
N LYS A 533 15.08 17.80 16.30
CA LYS A 533 16.42 17.27 16.10
C LYS A 533 16.36 15.75 16.10
N PRO A 534 16.88 15.09 15.05
CA PRO A 534 16.74 13.64 14.88
C PRO A 534 17.40 12.87 16.03
N TYR A 535 18.50 13.37 16.58
CA TYR A 535 19.19 12.77 17.72
C TYR A 535 18.36 12.69 19.01
N LYS A 536 17.22 13.38 19.11
CA LYS A 536 16.30 13.24 20.26
C LYS A 536 15.31 12.09 20.12
N VAL A 537 15.13 11.55 18.91
CA VAL A 537 14.10 10.56 18.60
C VAL A 537 14.73 9.27 18.08
N GLU A 538 15.48 9.36 16.99
CA GLU A 538 16.05 8.21 16.27
C GLU A 538 16.91 7.30 17.16
N PRO A 539 17.86 7.83 17.97
CA PRO A 539 18.68 6.95 18.80
C PRO A 539 17.86 6.18 19.83
N ILE A 540 16.79 6.77 20.37
CA ILE A 540 15.95 6.11 21.37
C ILE A 540 15.19 4.95 20.73
N VAL A 541 14.62 5.16 19.53
CA VAL A 541 13.95 4.10 18.77
C VAL A 541 14.91 2.96 18.45
N ASN A 542 16.13 3.29 18.01
CA ASN A 542 17.16 2.30 17.70
C ASN A 542 17.67 1.55 18.94
N ILE A 543 17.79 2.22 20.10
CA ILE A 543 18.13 1.57 21.37
C ILE A 543 17.02 0.60 21.78
N ILE A 544 15.75 1.00 21.72
CA ILE A 544 14.62 0.11 22.04
C ILE A 544 14.61 -1.10 21.10
N LYS A 545 14.80 -0.87 19.79
CA LYS A 545 14.94 -1.94 18.80
C LYS A 545 16.08 -2.90 19.14
N PHE A 546 17.25 -2.39 19.49
CA PHE A 546 18.39 -3.20 19.91
C PHE A 546 18.09 -4.01 21.17
N LEU A 547 17.48 -3.38 22.20
CA LEU A 547 17.10 -4.03 23.44
C LEU A 547 16.08 -5.15 23.20
N LEU A 548 15.16 -5.00 22.25
CA LEU A 548 14.21 -6.06 21.86
C LEU A 548 14.87 -7.30 21.24
N GLY A 549 16.11 -7.17 20.77
CA GLY A 549 16.95 -8.31 20.40
C GLY A 549 17.42 -9.13 21.61
N LEU A 550 17.34 -8.60 22.83
CA LEU A 550 17.73 -9.29 24.06
C LEU A 550 16.54 -10.02 24.69
N ASN A 551 16.69 -11.32 24.94
CA ASN A 551 15.60 -12.18 25.45
C ASN A 551 14.98 -11.69 26.76
N TRP A 552 15.79 -11.17 27.69
CA TRP A 552 15.29 -10.66 28.99
C TRP A 552 14.37 -9.44 28.80
N PHE A 553 14.74 -8.52 27.91
CA PHE A 553 13.96 -7.32 27.64
C PHE A 553 12.71 -7.66 26.83
N LYS A 554 12.82 -8.57 25.84
CA LYS A 554 11.66 -9.11 25.11
C LYS A 554 10.66 -9.81 26.05
N GLY A 555 11.14 -10.53 27.05
CA GLY A 555 10.30 -11.13 28.10
C GLY A 555 9.49 -10.08 28.89
N ILE A 556 10.16 -9.01 29.35
CA ILE A 556 9.49 -7.87 30.02
C ILE A 556 8.50 -7.18 29.07
N TRP A 557 8.89 -6.97 27.82
CA TRP A 557 8.07 -6.33 26.80
C TRP A 557 6.75 -7.09 26.58
N ASN A 558 6.83 -8.42 26.47
CA ASN A 558 5.67 -9.28 26.31
C ASN A 558 4.79 -9.31 27.58
N LEU A 559 5.39 -9.28 28.78
CA LEU A 559 4.66 -9.21 30.04
C LEU A 559 3.84 -7.91 30.19
N LEU A 560 4.36 -6.81 29.63
CA LEU A 560 3.66 -5.52 29.59
C LEU A 560 2.58 -5.45 28.49
N PHE A 561 2.35 -6.55 27.74
CA PHE A 561 1.43 -6.61 26.61
C PHE A 561 1.67 -5.50 25.57
N LEU A 562 2.92 -5.06 25.41
CA LEU A 562 3.28 -4.03 24.44
C LEU A 562 3.30 -4.62 23.02
N PRO A 563 2.77 -3.89 22.02
CA PRO A 563 2.79 -4.34 20.64
C PRO A 563 4.23 -4.41 20.12
N GLU A 564 4.44 -5.19 19.06
CA GLU A 564 5.72 -5.19 18.33
C GLU A 564 5.97 -3.81 17.70
N LEU A 565 7.25 -3.40 17.63
CA LEU A 565 7.63 -2.14 16.99
C LEU A 565 7.47 -2.27 15.48
N ASP A 566 6.75 -1.32 14.89
CA ASP A 566 6.61 -1.22 13.43
C ASP A 566 7.98 -1.11 12.74
N VAL A 567 8.94 -0.47 13.40
CA VAL A 567 10.34 -0.32 12.92
C VAL A 567 11.09 -1.65 12.88
N VAL A 568 10.74 -2.61 13.75
CA VAL A 568 11.28 -3.99 13.70
C VAL A 568 10.67 -4.71 12.50
N THR A 569 9.36 -4.61 12.29
CA THR A 569 8.67 -5.23 11.15
C THR A 569 9.17 -4.68 9.80
N LEU A 570 9.38 -3.37 9.69
CA LEU A 570 9.99 -2.72 8.51
C LEU A 570 11.42 -3.20 8.24
N SER A 571 12.19 -3.45 9.31
CA SER A 571 13.55 -4.00 9.22
C SER A 571 13.56 -5.44 8.73
N ASN A 572 12.56 -6.23 9.09
CA ASN A 572 12.42 -7.62 8.66
C ASN A 572 11.96 -7.74 7.19
N GLN A 573 11.54 -6.64 6.57
CA GLN A 573 11.15 -6.56 5.17
C GLN A 573 12.28 -6.00 4.27
N ASP A 574 13.52 -5.90 4.77
CA ASP A 574 14.67 -5.29 4.08
C ASP A 574 14.46 -3.82 3.66
N LEU A 575 13.52 -3.13 4.31
CA LEU A 575 13.10 -1.76 4.04
C LEU A 575 13.66 -0.76 5.07
N CYS A 576 14.74 -1.07 5.79
CA CYS A 576 15.35 -0.11 6.73
C CYS A 576 16.80 0.17 6.36
N PHE A 577 17.01 1.22 5.57
CA PHE A 577 18.32 1.84 5.43
C PHE A 577 18.57 2.81 6.62
N PRO A 578 19.77 2.81 7.23
CA PRO A 578 20.05 3.60 8.44
C PRO A 578 19.90 5.12 8.25
N PHE A 579 19.95 5.61 7.00
CA PHE A 579 19.80 7.04 6.69
C PHE A 579 18.39 7.45 6.28
N ILE A 580 17.49 6.51 5.99
CA ILE A 580 16.16 6.88 5.47
C ILE A 580 15.28 7.48 6.55
N SER A 581 15.32 6.98 7.78
CA SER A 581 14.59 7.61 8.89
C SER A 581 15.06 9.04 9.13
N LEU A 582 16.36 9.32 9.02
CA LEU A 582 16.93 10.66 9.07
C LEU A 582 16.39 11.55 7.94
N ILE A 583 16.35 11.04 6.70
CA ILE A 583 15.82 11.75 5.54
C ILE A 583 14.32 12.07 5.74
N LEU A 584 13.52 11.10 6.18
CA LEU A 584 12.09 11.29 6.48
C LEU A 584 11.87 12.27 7.63
N PHE A 585 12.72 12.23 8.66
CA PHE A 585 12.70 13.18 9.75
C PHE A 585 12.95 14.61 9.25
N MET A 586 13.93 14.79 8.36
CA MET A 586 14.22 16.07 7.74
C MET A 586 13.05 16.56 6.89
N PHE A 587 12.53 15.74 5.96
CA PHE A 587 11.36 16.07 5.15
C PHE A 587 10.14 16.41 6.01
N GLY A 588 9.89 15.61 7.06
CA GLY A 588 8.83 15.85 8.02
C GLY A 588 8.98 17.18 8.75
N THR A 589 10.21 17.57 9.10
CA THR A 589 10.49 18.88 9.72
C THR A 589 10.21 20.03 8.74
N GLY A 590 10.60 19.89 7.47
CA GLY A 590 10.31 20.92 6.46
C GLY A 590 8.81 21.07 6.18
N ILE A 591 8.06 19.97 6.09
CA ILE A 591 6.61 20.03 5.92
C ILE A 591 5.94 20.62 7.17
N ALA A 592 6.38 20.27 8.37
CA ALA A 592 5.89 20.88 9.61
C ALA A 592 6.16 22.39 9.64
N TYR A 593 7.34 22.82 9.18
CA TYR A 593 7.75 24.24 9.11
C TYR A 593 6.81 25.04 8.20
N TRP A 594 6.67 24.62 6.93
CA TRP A 594 5.83 25.33 5.97
C TRP A 594 4.35 25.21 6.30
N GLY A 595 3.89 24.02 6.74
CA GLY A 595 2.52 23.80 7.18
C GLY A 595 2.14 24.72 8.35
N GLY A 596 3.00 24.86 9.35
CA GLY A 596 2.78 25.77 10.47
C GLY A 596 2.79 27.24 10.07
N MET A 597 3.66 27.64 9.15
CA MET A 597 3.74 29.03 8.66
C MET A 597 2.53 29.41 7.80
N LEU A 598 2.09 28.51 6.92
CA LEU A 598 0.88 28.67 6.13
C LEU A 598 -0.35 28.74 7.03
N LEU A 599 -0.45 27.85 8.03
CA LEU A 599 -1.56 27.84 8.99
C LEU A 599 -1.64 29.15 9.78
N ASP A 600 -0.51 29.65 10.32
CA ASP A 600 -0.48 30.94 11.05
C ASP A 600 -0.91 32.11 10.14
N SER A 601 -0.42 32.12 8.89
CA SER A 601 -0.78 33.13 7.90
C SER A 601 -2.28 33.08 7.54
N SER A 602 -2.82 31.88 7.35
CA SER A 602 -4.25 31.66 7.08
C SER A 602 -5.11 32.12 8.25
N ILE A 603 -4.72 31.82 9.50
CA ILE A 603 -5.46 32.26 10.69
C ILE A 603 -5.52 33.78 10.77
N ARG A 604 -4.38 34.47 10.54
CA ARG A 604 -4.33 35.93 10.55
C ARG A 604 -5.16 36.55 9.43
N LEU A 605 -5.07 36.01 8.22
CA LEU A 605 -5.85 36.49 7.07
C LEU A 605 -7.36 36.31 7.31
N SER A 606 -7.79 35.15 7.80
CA SER A 606 -9.20 34.89 8.14
C SER A 606 -9.68 35.80 9.28
N SER A 607 -8.86 36.07 10.28
CA SER A 607 -9.20 37.02 11.36
C SER A 607 -9.35 38.45 10.85
N PHE A 608 -8.53 38.88 9.90
CA PHE A 608 -8.65 40.19 9.26
C PHE A 608 -9.92 40.29 8.42
N LEU A 609 -10.19 39.28 7.58
CA LEU A 609 -11.42 39.22 6.79
C LEU A 609 -12.68 39.22 7.67
N TYR A 610 -12.65 38.50 8.80
CA TYR A 610 -13.75 38.48 9.76
C TYR A 610 -14.02 39.87 10.36
N LEU A 611 -12.97 40.61 10.73
CA LEU A 611 -13.08 41.99 11.23
C LEU A 611 -13.70 42.96 10.22
N VAL A 612 -13.38 42.77 8.94
CA VAL A 612 -13.92 43.59 7.85
C VAL A 612 -15.41 43.26 7.60
N LEU A 613 -15.79 41.99 7.70
CA LEU A 613 -17.14 41.53 7.36
C LEU A 613 -18.14 41.68 8.52
N ILE A 614 -17.70 41.56 9.77
CA ILE A 614 -18.56 41.57 10.95
C ILE A 614 -17.96 42.51 11.99
N ARG A 615 -18.68 43.59 12.33
CA ARG A 615 -18.35 44.45 13.49
C ARG A 615 -18.55 43.61 14.76
N PRO A 616 -17.50 43.25 15.51
CA PRO A 616 -17.65 42.37 16.65
C PRO A 616 -18.47 43.05 17.74
N SER A 617 -19.55 42.40 18.19
CA SER A 617 -20.21 42.72 19.44
C SER A 617 -19.30 42.31 20.61
N GLY A 618 -19.24 43.16 21.64
CA GLY A 618 -18.26 43.09 22.73
C GLY A 618 -18.10 41.71 23.38
N LEU A 619 -16.88 41.45 23.84
CA LEU A 619 -16.41 40.21 24.46
C LEU A 619 -17.28 39.81 25.67
N SER A 620 -17.97 38.66 25.63
CA SER A 620 -18.47 38.01 26.86
C SER A 620 -17.31 37.28 27.51
N LEU A 621 -16.69 37.91 28.52
CA LEU A 621 -15.64 37.31 29.34
C LEU A 621 -16.29 36.33 30.33
N ASP A 622 -16.80 35.19 29.82
CA ASP A 622 -17.33 34.13 30.68
C ASP A 622 -16.14 33.46 31.41
N ASN A 623 -16.00 33.75 32.69
CA ASN A 623 -14.95 33.20 33.56
C ASN A 623 -15.06 31.68 33.80
N CYS A 624 -16.15 31.05 33.35
CA CYS A 624 -16.37 29.61 33.53
C CYS A 624 -15.67 28.79 32.43
N LEU A 625 -14.87 27.80 32.84
CA LEU A 625 -14.21 26.85 31.93
C LEU A 625 -15.24 26.10 31.05
N ILE A 626 -16.45 25.85 31.58
CA ILE A 626 -17.54 25.16 30.88
C ILE A 626 -18.82 25.99 31.01
N THR A 627 -19.37 26.47 29.90
CA THR A 627 -20.66 27.19 29.88
C THR A 627 -21.80 26.25 29.48
N ARG A 628 -23.03 26.50 29.95
CA ARG A 628 -24.22 25.69 29.62
C ARG A 628 -24.41 25.53 28.11
N ARG A 629 -24.18 26.60 27.33
CA ARG A 629 -24.26 26.57 25.86
C ARG A 629 -23.28 25.56 25.24
N ARG A 630 -22.05 25.49 25.76
CA ARG A 630 -21.02 24.57 25.26
C ARG A 630 -21.24 23.14 25.71
N LEU A 631 -21.75 22.93 26.92
CA LEU A 631 -22.17 21.60 27.34
C LEU A 631 -23.28 21.04 26.41
N CYS A 632 -24.20 21.90 25.95
CA CYS A 632 -25.18 21.52 24.93
C CYS A 632 -24.53 21.21 23.57
N VAL A 633 -23.54 22.00 23.13
CA VAL A 633 -22.79 21.74 21.88
C VAL A 633 -22.02 20.42 21.98
N ALA A 634 -21.30 20.20 23.07
CA ALA A 634 -20.58 18.95 23.34
C ALA A 634 -21.52 17.74 23.36
N ALA A 635 -22.67 17.85 24.04
CA ALA A 635 -23.69 16.80 24.06
C ALA A 635 -24.25 16.53 22.64
N PHE A 636 -24.45 17.56 21.83
CA PHE A 636 -24.83 17.42 20.43
C PHE A 636 -23.72 16.73 19.61
N MET A 637 -22.45 17.09 19.80
CA MET A 637 -21.32 16.46 19.12
C MET A 637 -21.15 14.99 19.53
N PHE A 638 -21.35 14.66 20.80
CA PHE A 638 -21.39 13.27 21.28
C PHE A 638 -22.54 12.49 20.66
N PHE A 639 -23.74 13.07 20.64
CA PHE A 639 -24.90 12.47 19.98
C PHE A 639 -24.63 12.25 18.48
N LEU A 640 -24.04 13.23 17.80
CA LEU A 640 -23.68 13.14 16.39
C LEU A 640 -22.65 12.03 16.16
N SER A 641 -21.59 11.97 16.96
CA SER A 641 -20.58 10.89 16.90
C SER A 641 -21.17 9.50 17.15
N TRP A 642 -22.16 9.40 18.05
CA TRP A 642 -22.83 8.15 18.39
C TRP A 642 -23.82 7.68 17.31
N THR A 643 -24.50 8.61 16.64
CA THR A 643 -25.57 8.32 15.67
C THR A 643 -25.10 8.27 14.22
N THR A 644 -24.01 8.98 13.88
CA THR A 644 -23.52 9.13 12.51
C THR A 644 -22.11 8.57 12.31
N CYS A 645 -21.07 9.40 12.42
CA CYS A 645 -19.68 9.08 12.17
C CYS A 645 -18.78 9.94 13.07
N GLY A 646 -17.81 9.31 13.73
CA GLY A 646 -16.81 9.98 14.56
C GLY A 646 -15.95 10.96 13.78
N ALA A 647 -15.54 10.62 12.55
CA ALA A 647 -14.79 11.55 11.70
C ALA A 647 -15.55 12.86 11.42
N LEU A 648 -16.86 12.80 11.16
CA LEU A 648 -17.70 14.00 10.99
C LEU A 648 -17.70 14.87 12.25
N ALA A 649 -17.84 14.23 13.42
CA ALA A 649 -17.81 14.95 14.70
C ALA A 649 -16.45 15.62 14.93
N ILE A 650 -15.34 14.93 14.66
CA ILE A 650 -13.97 15.48 14.74
C ILE A 650 -13.83 16.72 13.85
N ILE A 651 -14.31 16.65 12.60
CA ILE A 651 -14.20 17.74 11.62
C ILE A 651 -15.01 18.97 12.04
N ILE A 652 -16.25 18.77 12.48
CA ILE A 652 -17.08 19.88 12.97
C ILE A 652 -16.46 20.51 14.23
N THR A 653 -15.96 19.70 15.17
CA THR A 653 -15.27 20.22 16.36
C THR A 653 -13.98 20.96 16.00
N TYR A 654 -13.25 20.49 14.99
CA TYR A 654 -12.07 21.18 14.46
C TYR A 654 -12.41 22.57 13.89
N PHE A 655 -13.44 22.67 13.04
CA PHE A 655 -13.89 23.96 12.53
C PHE A 655 -14.44 24.87 13.64
N HIS A 656 -15.14 24.31 14.62
CA HIS A 656 -15.58 25.07 15.79
C HIS A 656 -14.40 25.64 16.58
N TYR A 657 -13.33 24.85 16.76
CA TYR A 657 -12.11 25.27 17.43
C TYR A 657 -11.41 26.41 16.69
N ILE A 658 -11.24 26.27 15.37
CA ILE A 658 -10.65 27.30 14.51
C ILE A 658 -11.46 28.61 14.60
N PHE A 659 -12.78 28.53 14.46
CA PHE A 659 -13.66 29.71 14.52
C PHE A 659 -13.53 30.44 15.86
N LYS A 660 -13.43 29.71 16.97
CA LYS A 660 -13.20 30.28 18.30
C LYS A 660 -11.85 31.02 18.39
N VAL A 661 -10.80 30.47 17.79
CA VAL A 661 -9.48 31.11 17.75
C VAL A 661 -9.50 32.38 16.88
N PHE A 662 -10.27 32.39 15.78
CA PHE A 662 -10.48 33.59 14.97
C PHE A 662 -11.16 34.71 15.76
N ASN A 663 -12.28 34.44 16.42
CA ASN A 663 -13.02 35.45 17.20
C ASN A 663 -12.20 36.04 18.35
N GLN A 664 -11.35 35.22 18.95
CA GLN A 664 -10.41 35.68 19.97
C GLN A 664 -9.39 36.65 19.37
N THR A 665 -8.85 36.36 18.20
CA THR A 665 -7.81 37.19 17.54
C THR A 665 -8.35 38.56 17.12
N SER A 666 -9.63 38.66 16.75
CA SER A 666 -10.26 39.91 16.31
C SER A 666 -10.58 40.92 17.43
N SER A 667 -10.64 40.52 18.70
CA SER A 667 -11.24 41.32 19.78
C SER A 667 -10.25 42.04 20.73
N SER A 668 -8.97 42.11 20.38
CA SER A 668 -7.90 42.47 21.34
C SER A 668 -7.59 43.99 21.44
N SER A 669 -7.57 44.52 22.68
CA SER A 669 -7.09 45.86 23.07
C SER A 669 -5.72 45.82 23.78
N THR A 670 -5.03 46.96 23.84
CA THR A 670 -3.55 47.14 23.90
C THR A 670 -2.78 46.72 25.17
N THR A 671 -3.41 46.37 26.31
CA THR A 671 -2.70 45.95 27.54
C THR A 671 -2.88 44.48 27.93
N ALA A 672 -3.85 43.78 27.33
CA ALA A 672 -4.03 42.31 27.46
C ALA A 672 -3.26 41.50 26.39
N MET A 673 -2.42 42.17 25.61
CA MET A 673 -1.81 41.66 24.37
C MET A 673 -0.86 40.47 24.60
N ASP A 674 -0.04 40.47 25.65
CA ASP A 674 1.04 39.46 25.80
C ASP A 674 0.51 38.08 26.21
N SER A 675 -0.36 38.00 27.21
CA SER A 675 -0.99 36.73 27.61
C SER A 675 -1.90 36.16 26.52
N PHE A 676 -2.53 37.06 25.76
CA PHE A 676 -3.37 36.70 24.64
C PHE A 676 -2.55 36.15 23.47
N ALA A 677 -1.47 36.84 23.09
CA ALA A 677 -0.54 36.41 22.06
C ALA A 677 0.06 35.04 22.38
N ASP A 678 0.41 34.78 23.64
CA ASP A 678 0.93 33.49 24.07
C ASP A 678 -0.10 32.35 23.97
N SER A 679 -1.36 32.65 24.28
CA SER A 679 -2.47 31.70 24.13
C SER A 679 -2.73 31.39 22.65
N LEU A 680 -2.67 32.40 21.78
CA LEU A 680 -2.81 32.23 20.34
C LEU A 680 -1.72 31.33 19.75
N LYS A 681 -0.44 31.58 20.08
CA LYS A 681 0.69 30.75 19.61
C LYS A 681 0.53 29.27 19.97
N MET A 682 0.00 29.00 21.16
CA MET A 682 -0.24 27.65 21.64
C MET A 682 -1.43 27.00 20.92
N HIS A 683 -2.54 27.74 20.75
CA HIS A 683 -3.71 27.27 20.01
C HIS A 683 -3.40 26.99 18.53
N THR A 684 -2.58 27.81 17.86
CA THR A 684 -2.12 27.55 16.48
C THR A 684 -1.42 26.20 16.37
N THR A 685 -0.60 25.85 17.36
CA THR A 685 0.11 24.55 17.38
C THR A 685 -0.84 23.38 17.64
N VAL A 686 -1.84 23.57 18.52
CA VAL A 686 -2.92 22.59 18.72
C VAL A 686 -3.72 22.40 17.42
N ILE A 687 -4.09 23.47 16.72
CA ILE A 687 -4.78 23.39 15.42
C ILE A 687 -3.94 22.59 14.43
N ASN A 688 -2.63 22.84 14.34
CA ASN A 688 -1.73 22.10 13.44
C ASN A 688 -1.74 20.58 13.73
N LEU A 689 -1.69 20.18 15.02
CA LEU A 689 -1.83 18.77 15.40
C LEU A 689 -3.20 18.19 15.01
N LEU A 690 -4.27 18.96 15.20
CA LEU A 690 -5.64 18.53 14.85
C LEU A 690 -5.84 18.43 13.34
N THR A 691 -5.21 19.28 12.53
CA THR A 691 -5.26 19.20 11.06
C THR A 691 -4.83 17.81 10.58
N TRP A 692 -3.78 17.23 11.17
CA TRP A 692 -3.34 15.88 10.82
C TRP A 692 -4.33 14.79 11.25
N ILE A 693 -4.97 14.91 12.43
CA ILE A 693 -6.02 13.97 12.85
C ILE A 693 -7.20 14.03 11.87
N VAL A 694 -7.61 15.24 11.48
CA VAL A 694 -8.66 15.45 10.48
C VAL A 694 -8.29 14.78 9.16
N LEU A 695 -7.08 15.02 8.64
CA LEU A 695 -6.61 14.43 7.38
C LEU A 695 -6.62 12.89 7.41
N LEU A 696 -6.19 12.27 8.51
CA LEU A 696 -6.21 10.81 8.68
C LEU A 696 -7.65 10.26 8.75
N SER A 697 -8.60 11.03 9.29
CA SER A 697 -10.02 10.64 9.40
C SER A 697 -10.85 10.85 8.12
N CYS A 698 -10.36 11.63 7.15
CA CYS A 698 -11.09 11.98 5.93
C CYS A 698 -11.67 10.79 5.13
N PRO A 699 -10.96 9.65 4.95
CA PRO A 699 -11.51 8.51 4.19
C PRO A 699 -12.83 7.98 4.77
N SER A 700 -12.95 7.96 6.10
CA SER A 700 -14.19 7.58 6.81
C SER A 700 -15.35 8.52 6.46
N LEU A 701 -15.10 9.83 6.45
CA LEU A 701 -16.11 10.82 6.08
C LEU A 701 -16.54 10.67 4.61
N ILE A 702 -15.59 10.45 3.70
CA ILE A 702 -15.90 10.26 2.26
C ILE A 702 -16.80 9.03 2.08
N TYR A 703 -16.51 7.93 2.76
CA TYR A 703 -17.36 6.75 2.77
C TYR A 703 -18.78 7.06 3.29
N TRP A 704 -18.87 7.83 4.38
CA TRP A 704 -20.16 8.22 4.98
C TRP A 704 -21.00 9.07 4.01
N LEU A 705 -20.40 10.12 3.43
CA LEU A 705 -21.06 11.03 2.48
C LEU A 705 -21.58 10.27 1.25
N LYS A 706 -20.79 9.34 0.72
CA LYS A 706 -21.16 8.55 -0.46
C LYS A 706 -22.33 7.60 -0.20
N ASN A 707 -22.47 7.11 1.04
CA ASN A 707 -23.47 6.10 1.40
C ASN A 707 -24.74 6.66 2.07
N LEU A 708 -24.79 7.97 2.33
CA LEU A 708 -25.94 8.64 2.95
C LEU A 708 -27.25 8.42 2.19
N ARG A 709 -27.18 8.33 0.85
CA ARG A 709 -28.35 8.07 -0.02
C ARG A 709 -28.97 6.68 0.17
N TYR A 710 -28.22 5.73 0.74
CA TYR A 710 -28.64 4.34 0.89
C TYR A 710 -29.05 4.00 2.32
N HIS A 711 -28.40 4.60 3.30
CA HIS A 711 -28.64 4.34 4.72
C HIS A 711 -28.56 5.65 5.51
N SER A 712 -29.63 5.99 6.23
CA SER A 712 -29.65 7.15 7.14
C SER A 712 -28.86 6.92 8.44
N ARG A 713 -28.56 5.66 8.76
CA ARG A 713 -27.73 5.25 9.90
C ARG A 713 -26.62 4.35 9.39
N LEU A 714 -25.38 4.79 9.56
CA LEU A 714 -24.19 4.04 9.17
C LEU A 714 -23.57 3.36 10.39
N ASP A 715 -22.82 2.28 10.13
CA ASP A 715 -22.07 1.59 11.18
C ASP A 715 -21.02 2.53 11.79
N PRO A 716 -20.77 2.45 13.10
CA PRO A 716 -19.80 3.32 13.75
C PRO A 716 -18.41 3.11 13.16
N ASP A 717 -17.80 4.23 12.78
CA ASP A 717 -16.49 4.26 12.14
C ASP A 717 -15.36 4.08 13.17
N PRO A 718 -14.12 3.78 12.72
CA PRO A 718 -13.00 3.46 13.63
C PRO A 718 -12.58 4.68 14.47
N TYR A 719 -12.95 5.89 14.06
CA TYR A 719 -12.64 7.13 14.78
C TYR A 719 -13.66 7.47 15.87
N ARG A 720 -14.72 6.68 16.08
CA ARG A 720 -15.74 6.99 17.09
C ARG A 720 -15.16 7.17 18.50
N SER A 721 -14.32 6.25 18.97
CA SER A 721 -13.71 6.35 20.31
C SER A 721 -12.77 7.55 20.43
N VAL A 722 -11.97 7.79 19.39
CA VAL A 722 -11.07 8.95 19.28
C VAL A 722 -11.88 10.25 19.33
N ALA A 723 -13.00 10.33 18.62
CA ALA A 723 -13.88 11.49 18.60
C ALA A 723 -14.42 11.82 19.99
N LEU A 724 -14.92 10.83 20.75
CA LEU A 724 -15.45 11.05 22.09
C LEU A 724 -14.38 11.67 23.03
N VAL A 725 -13.18 11.11 23.04
CA VAL A 725 -12.09 11.63 23.89
C VAL A 725 -11.65 13.02 23.43
N LEU A 726 -11.50 13.20 22.12
CA LEU A 726 -11.03 14.45 21.54
C LEU A 726 -12.02 15.61 21.76
N ILE A 727 -13.33 15.37 21.60
CA ILE A 727 -14.38 16.37 21.85
C ILE A 727 -14.29 16.87 23.30
N ALA A 728 -14.20 15.96 24.28
CA ALA A 728 -14.09 16.34 25.69
C ALA A 728 -12.86 17.21 25.98
N ILE A 729 -11.71 16.86 25.40
CA ILE A 729 -10.46 17.62 25.57
C ILE A 729 -10.56 18.99 24.91
N LEU A 730 -11.07 19.06 23.68
CA LEU A 730 -11.12 20.31 22.92
C LEU A 730 -12.10 21.31 23.52
N GLU A 731 -13.23 20.86 24.06
CA GLU A 731 -14.18 21.74 24.77
C GLU A 731 -13.52 22.46 25.96
N ILE A 732 -12.69 21.74 26.73
CA ILE A 732 -11.91 22.35 27.81
C ILE A 732 -10.92 23.34 27.21
N LEU A 733 -10.07 22.89 26.27
CA LEU A 733 -9.01 23.71 25.68
C LEU A 733 -9.53 24.98 25.00
N MET A 734 -10.74 24.98 24.44
CA MET A 734 -11.33 26.15 23.80
C MET A 734 -11.44 27.37 24.73
N ASN A 735 -11.47 27.25 26.05
CA ASN A 735 -11.55 28.40 26.97
C ASN A 735 -10.29 28.63 27.82
N THR A 736 -9.19 28.00 27.43
CA THR A 736 -7.95 28.06 28.22
C THR A 736 -7.10 29.24 27.83
N SER A 737 -6.48 29.86 28.84
CA SER A 737 -5.41 30.85 28.68
C SER A 737 -4.11 30.23 29.17
N THR A 738 -2.99 30.63 28.58
CA THR A 738 -1.65 30.21 29.02
C THR A 738 -1.36 30.57 30.48
N THR A 739 -2.06 31.56 31.03
CA THR A 739 -1.96 31.95 32.44
C THR A 739 -2.43 30.84 33.40
N LYS A 740 -3.55 30.15 33.09
CA LYS A 740 -4.05 29.02 33.89
C LYS A 740 -3.10 27.82 33.84
N VAL A 741 -2.58 27.53 32.64
CA VAL A 741 -1.59 26.46 32.43
C VAL A 741 -0.32 26.73 33.24
N LYS A 742 0.15 27.99 33.23
CA LYS A 742 1.37 28.41 33.95
C LYS A 742 1.26 28.22 35.46
N SER A 743 0.08 28.43 36.05
CA SER A 743 -0.15 28.26 37.49
C SER A 743 -0.27 26.80 37.93
N SER A 744 -0.48 25.87 37.01
CA SER A 744 -0.74 24.47 37.35
C SER A 744 0.52 23.75 37.81
N LYS A 745 0.39 22.97 38.89
CA LYS A 745 1.46 22.07 39.39
C LYS A 745 1.77 20.95 38.38
N LEU A 746 0.81 20.61 37.51
CA LEU A 746 0.94 19.53 36.54
C LEU A 746 1.69 19.93 35.28
N LEU A 747 1.94 21.24 35.07
CA LEU A 747 2.71 21.73 33.94
C LEU A 747 4.13 21.11 33.89
N LYS A 748 4.74 20.85 35.05
CA LYS A 748 6.05 20.18 35.12
C LYS A 748 6.01 18.79 34.48
N ILE A 749 4.93 18.02 34.70
CA ILE A 749 4.73 16.71 34.10
C ILE A 749 4.38 16.86 32.61
N ALA A 750 3.52 17.83 32.28
CA ALA A 750 3.08 18.10 30.91
C ALA A 750 4.23 18.43 29.94
N VAL A 751 5.26 19.13 30.41
CA VAL A 751 6.45 19.45 29.58
C VAL A 751 7.26 18.21 29.18
N HIS A 752 7.24 17.14 29.97
CA HIS A 752 8.04 15.95 29.71
C HIS A 752 7.39 14.95 28.75
N LEU A 753 6.08 15.02 28.57
CA LEU A 753 5.30 14.03 27.82
C LEU A 753 5.41 14.12 26.28
N PRO A 754 5.53 15.29 25.63
CA PRO A 754 5.58 15.38 24.17
C PRO A 754 6.78 14.66 23.54
N LEU A 755 7.93 14.59 24.21
CA LEU A 755 9.12 13.88 23.69
C LEU A 755 8.90 12.35 23.65
N PRO A 756 8.50 11.67 24.75
CA PRO A 756 8.08 10.27 24.71
C PRO A 756 7.00 9.98 23.67
N CYS A 757 5.98 10.83 23.53
CA CYS A 757 4.96 10.66 22.48
C CYS A 757 5.58 10.79 21.07
N SER A 758 6.53 11.70 20.87
CA SER A 758 7.24 11.85 19.58
C SER A 758 8.05 10.60 19.21
N VAL A 759 8.69 9.96 20.21
CA VAL A 759 9.39 8.67 20.06
C VAL A 759 8.40 7.55 19.78
N ALA A 760 7.30 7.47 20.53
CA ALA A 760 6.30 6.44 20.39
C ALA A 760 5.60 6.50 19.02
N VAL A 761 5.30 7.69 18.50
CA VAL A 761 4.76 7.87 17.13
C VAL A 761 5.71 7.25 16.11
N VAL A 762 7.01 7.56 16.16
CA VAL A 762 8.01 7.00 15.23
C VAL A 762 8.20 5.50 15.40
N ALA A 763 8.07 4.97 16.61
CA ALA A 763 8.24 3.54 16.89
C ALA A 763 7.03 2.68 16.50
N PHE A 764 5.81 3.19 16.64
CA PHE A 764 4.57 2.37 16.62
C PHE A 764 3.53 2.75 15.57
N ALA A 765 3.73 3.84 14.83
CA ALA A 765 2.78 4.29 13.80
C ALA A 765 3.20 4.15 12.32
N PRO A 766 4.48 3.92 11.92
CA PRO A 766 4.84 3.78 10.51
C PRO A 766 4.03 2.75 9.71
N MET A 767 3.60 1.66 10.36
CA MET A 767 2.79 0.59 9.78
C MET A 767 1.37 0.57 10.35
N HIS A 768 1.00 1.54 11.20
CA HIS A 768 -0.30 1.64 11.85
C HIS A 768 -0.66 3.13 12.06
N LEU A 769 -0.87 3.87 10.96
CA LEU A 769 -1.11 5.32 11.00
C LEU A 769 -2.31 5.71 11.85
N TYR A 770 -3.30 4.83 11.98
CA TYR A 770 -4.45 5.03 12.86
C TYR A 770 -4.10 5.13 14.36
N ARG A 771 -2.87 4.80 14.76
CA ARG A 771 -2.40 4.98 16.15
C ARG A 771 -1.98 6.43 16.47
N ILE A 772 -1.70 7.23 15.45
CA ILE A 772 -1.24 8.62 15.57
C ILE A 772 -2.17 9.47 16.46
N PRO A 773 -3.51 9.48 16.29
CA PRO A 773 -4.39 10.32 17.09
C PRO A 773 -4.25 10.08 18.59
N TYR A 774 -4.01 8.84 19.03
CA TYR A 774 -3.83 8.53 20.46
C TYR A 774 -2.59 9.20 21.04
N PHE A 775 -1.46 9.18 20.31
CA PHE A 775 -0.22 9.83 20.77
C PHE A 775 -0.31 11.36 20.82
N VAL A 776 -1.18 11.95 19.99
CA VAL A 776 -1.49 13.39 20.02
C VAL A 776 -2.46 13.72 21.15
N ILE A 777 -3.45 12.86 21.41
CA ILE A 777 -4.45 13.05 22.47
C ILE A 777 -3.81 13.07 23.87
N ILE A 778 -2.83 12.20 24.15
CA ILE A 778 -2.18 12.11 25.48
C ILE A 778 -1.62 13.46 25.98
N PRO A 779 -0.77 14.19 25.24
CA PRO A 779 -0.28 15.50 25.68
C PRO A 779 -1.37 16.57 25.70
N LEU A 780 -2.36 16.53 24.80
CA LEU A 780 -3.49 17.48 24.82
C LEU A 780 -4.42 17.27 26.01
N PHE A 781 -4.63 16.02 26.42
CA PHE A 781 -5.39 15.67 27.62
C PHE A 781 -4.72 16.25 28.87
N LEU A 782 -3.41 16.08 29.01
CA LEU A 782 -2.68 16.62 30.15
C LEU A 782 -2.66 18.15 30.14
N HIS A 783 -2.61 18.79 28.96
CA HIS A 783 -2.78 20.23 28.83
C HIS A 783 -4.17 20.68 29.29
N ALA A 784 -5.24 19.99 28.89
CA ALA A 784 -6.60 20.29 29.36
C ALA A 784 -6.71 20.16 30.88
N LEU A 785 -6.06 19.14 31.45
CA LEU A 785 -6.07 18.87 32.88
C LEU A 785 -5.28 19.93 33.69
N CYS A 786 -4.18 20.48 33.14
CA CYS A 786 -3.49 21.65 33.70
C CYS A 786 -4.35 22.91 33.73
N CYS A 787 -5.42 22.98 32.95
CA CYS A 787 -6.33 24.13 32.96
C CYS A 787 -7.43 24.01 34.02
N ILE A 788 -7.61 22.80 34.58
CA ILE A 788 -8.60 22.49 35.60
C ILE A 788 -7.96 22.51 37.00
N LEU A 789 -6.75 21.94 37.11
CA LEU A 789 -5.97 21.75 38.35
C LEU A 789 -4.83 22.75 38.45
#